data_AF-A0A5E4ZMT8-F1
#
_entry.id   AF-A0A5E4ZMT8-F1
#
_cell.length_a   1.000
_cell.length_b   1.000
_cell.length_c   1.000
_cell.angle_alpha   90.00
_cell.angle_beta   90.00
_cell.angle_gamma   90.00
#
_symmetry.space_group_name_H-M   'P 1'
#
loop_
_entity.id
_entity.type
_entity.pdbx_description
1 polymer ?
#
loop_
_entity_poly.entity_id
_entity_poly.type
_entity_poly.pdbx_seq_one_letter_code
_entity_poly.pdbx_strand_id
1 'polypeptide(L)'
;MRDPGLGHVPPTVSDKLPNKLPEGGSERVPEQTSTLLREGRNCWRIAPAARMRMLVDGEAYFSALREALRAARHTVFILGWDIDSRMQLTPNGPDDGFPPGLRDFLDALVRRRKTLRIYCLSWDFAMLYALEREWLPSVKLDWKTHRRLCFRLDGRHPTGASHHQKVVVIDQRLAFVGGLDLTRNRWDTSAHAPDEPARRDPSGHAYAPFHDVQALVDGKAAQALAEMAEDRWHRATGMHVDLRLRSERDAPYAPLDPWPVSVAPDMTDIDVAISRTAPAFEGRPAVQEIEALYLDAIASARHRLYFENQYFTAKCIGDALSERLMSEDCPDIAVVSRRAESGWLQEQSMGVLRARLYRRLREVDSGERAQRSGHSRRSRFRLYCPEVPGVAPACVNVHSKVMVVDDALLVIGSANLNNRSMALDTECNLAVAANGDARIAAGIARARNRLLAEHLGVTDAAVASALSRDKGLHDAIDTLHRDGERTLTAFTPELKDADDAASPGAVVLDPMEPIDFENVMGTFIETEARPLLAGRIIALVALLLVLAGMALAWRYTPLREWADLPRVMRAVERIRLMPLAPLMIMAVYVAGTLVMVPVTVLIVVTVVVFGPFAGAAYALAGTSLGAMAGYGVGRGLGRDAVQRFGGQRLNALSRQIGDHGLLAMIVLRLMPIAPFTLVNLVVGASRIRLRDCLLGTLIGMLPGILIAAALVDRVAALAQRPSGLTAALLGAVLVLPGMGVVALRRRIRRMDDEDSSRDSSKARGTAGAVLPHEEVVSRELTVASYNVHGCVGTDGQHSPDRIAQVLDEIDADIVALQEIEASDADVGTLARIATARDMHFIPGPTLKRGDVDYGNAIMTRFAPVALRHIDLSVPGREPRAAIDATLAWQDAYGRDVQLRVIATHLGLRPGERREQVQRLLECLANQPGAATVLMGDVNEWCLWGRPLRWLHRFFERAPHVATFPSRWPLLALDRIWTSPRAHLGTVRAHATPLARRASDHLPLVSVLRTTVPVQRASGAAGKPVGASADTQAVAVER
;
A
#
# COMPACT_ATOMS: atom_id res chain seq x y z
N MET A 1 -83.07 4.45 14.04
CA MET A 1 -82.04 5.50 14.08
C MET A 1 -80.80 4.95 14.77
N ARG A 2 -79.73 4.74 13.99
CA ARG A 2 -78.28 4.64 14.31
C ARG A 2 -77.87 3.61 15.39
N ASP A 3 -77.56 2.34 15.10
CA ASP A 3 -76.55 1.67 14.23
C ASP A 3 -75.11 1.59 14.89
N PRO A 4 -74.45 0.40 14.93
CA PRO A 4 -73.62 -0.14 16.04
C PRO A 4 -72.14 -0.42 15.61
N GLY A 5 -71.20 -0.97 16.39
CA GLY A 5 -71.08 -2.31 17.01
C GLY A 5 -69.58 -2.59 17.30
N LEU A 6 -69.18 -2.98 18.52
CA LEU A 6 -69.06 -4.34 19.09
C LEU A 6 -67.98 -5.23 18.43
N GLY A 7 -66.90 -5.46 19.17
CA GLY A 7 -65.93 -6.54 18.94
C GLY A 7 -65.66 -7.30 20.23
N HIS A 8 -66.18 -8.53 20.31
CA HIS A 8 -65.87 -9.50 21.36
C HIS A 8 -65.31 -10.78 20.75
N VAL A 9 -64.30 -11.29 21.44
CA VAL A 9 -63.50 -12.51 21.30
C VAL A 9 -64.28 -13.77 20.87
N PRO A 10 -63.69 -14.68 20.06
CA PRO A 10 -64.29 -15.97 19.69
C PRO A 10 -63.82 -17.13 20.59
N PRO A 11 -64.55 -18.26 20.64
CA PRO A 11 -64.01 -19.56 20.98
C PRO A 11 -64.01 -20.56 19.80
N THR A 12 -63.00 -21.42 19.85
CA THR A 12 -62.78 -22.76 19.26
C THR A 12 -63.97 -23.50 18.62
N VAL A 13 -63.74 -24.23 17.50
CA VAL A 13 -64.18 -25.63 17.26
C VAL A 13 -63.42 -26.25 16.06
N SER A 14 -63.20 -27.55 16.16
CA SER A 14 -62.49 -28.53 15.33
C SER A 14 -63.04 -28.83 13.92
N ASP A 15 -62.14 -29.42 13.13
CA ASP A 15 -62.26 -30.14 11.86
C ASP A 15 -63.58 -30.86 11.52
N LYS A 16 -64.01 -30.67 10.26
CA LYS A 16 -64.54 -31.72 9.37
C LYS A 16 -64.16 -31.40 7.91
N LEU A 17 -63.35 -32.27 7.28
CA LEU A 17 -63.17 -32.34 5.82
C LEU A 17 -64.47 -32.81 5.12
N PRO A 18 -64.74 -32.42 3.86
CA PRO A 18 -64.37 -33.31 2.75
C PRO A 18 -64.00 -32.66 1.40
N ASN A 19 -63.13 -33.36 0.67
CA ASN A 19 -62.95 -33.47 -0.79
C ASN A 19 -63.74 -32.55 -1.75
N LYS A 20 -62.99 -31.82 -2.61
CA LYS A 20 -62.99 -31.96 -4.09
C LYS A 20 -62.12 -30.87 -4.74
N LEU A 21 -61.26 -31.27 -5.69
CA LEU A 21 -60.55 -30.39 -6.64
C LEU A 21 -61.56 -29.59 -7.49
N PRO A 22 -61.22 -28.35 -7.91
CA PRO A 22 -60.82 -28.18 -9.30
C PRO A 22 -59.71 -27.12 -9.55
N GLU A 23 -58.87 -27.46 -10.54
CA GLU A 23 -58.37 -26.63 -11.65
C GLU A 23 -58.00 -25.14 -11.45
N GLY A 24 -56.74 -24.84 -11.78
CA GLY A 24 -56.44 -23.80 -12.79
C GLY A 24 -56.50 -22.35 -12.33
N GLY A 25 -55.44 -21.88 -11.66
CA GLY A 25 -55.16 -20.45 -11.52
C GLY A 25 -53.74 -20.22 -11.03
N SER A 26 -52.82 -19.90 -11.94
CA SER A 26 -51.49 -19.44 -11.55
C SER A 26 -51.61 -18.04 -10.95
N GLU A 27 -51.75 -17.95 -9.62
CA GLU A 27 -51.40 -16.71 -8.93
C GLU A 27 -49.89 -16.51 -9.08
N ARG A 28 -49.52 -15.57 -9.95
CA ARG A 28 -48.15 -15.04 -10.01
C ARG A 28 -47.85 -14.43 -8.65
N VAL A 29 -46.99 -15.10 -7.89
CA VAL A 29 -46.22 -14.45 -6.83
C VAL A 29 -45.50 -13.26 -7.47
N PRO A 30 -45.62 -12.02 -6.94
CA PRO A 30 -44.92 -10.89 -7.51
C PRO A 30 -43.41 -11.13 -7.34
N GLU A 31 -42.70 -11.34 -8.45
CA GLU A 31 -41.24 -11.31 -8.50
C GLU A 31 -40.77 -10.00 -7.86
N GLN A 32 -40.15 -10.09 -6.68
CA GLN A 32 -39.35 -9.00 -6.14
C GLN A 32 -38.20 -8.76 -7.11
N THR A 33 -38.36 -7.77 -7.99
CA THR A 33 -37.28 -7.23 -8.83
C THR A 33 -36.21 -6.71 -7.90
N SER A 34 -35.14 -7.48 -7.74
CA SER A 34 -34.03 -7.10 -6.87
C SER A 34 -33.34 -5.87 -7.48
N THR A 35 -33.37 -4.73 -6.81
CA THR A 35 -32.73 -3.50 -7.29
C THR A 35 -31.20 -3.65 -7.26
N LEU A 36 -30.52 -3.12 -8.28
CA LEU A 36 -29.05 -3.17 -8.42
C LEU A 36 -28.36 -2.34 -7.34
N LEU A 37 -28.90 -1.17 -7.02
CA LEU A 37 -28.42 -0.27 -5.98
C LEU A 37 -29.10 -0.60 -4.65
N ARG A 38 -28.30 -0.78 -3.59
CA ARG A 38 -28.74 -1.16 -2.24
C ARG A 38 -27.95 -0.42 -1.17
N GLU A 39 -28.65 0.41 -0.40
CA GLU A 39 -28.07 1.10 0.76
C GLU A 39 -27.46 0.12 1.76
N GLY A 40 -26.32 0.47 2.35
CA GLY A 40 -25.60 -0.34 3.32
C GLY A 40 -24.80 -1.51 2.73
N ARG A 41 -24.89 -1.76 1.41
CA ARG A 41 -24.06 -2.75 0.70
C ARG A 41 -23.14 -2.09 -0.31
N ASN A 42 -23.73 -1.56 -1.40
CA ASN A 42 -22.98 -1.02 -2.53
C ASN A 42 -23.14 0.50 -2.68
N CYS A 43 -23.93 1.12 -1.80
CA CYS A 43 -23.96 2.56 -1.62
C CYS A 43 -24.26 2.90 -0.15
N TRP A 44 -23.80 4.07 0.28
CA TRP A 44 -24.09 4.61 1.60
C TRP A 44 -25.53 5.11 1.69
N ARG A 45 -25.97 5.82 0.64
CA ARG A 45 -27.27 6.47 0.60
C ARG A 45 -27.78 6.57 -0.84
N ILE A 46 -29.07 6.37 -1.02
CA ILE A 46 -29.83 6.68 -2.22
C ILE A 46 -30.70 7.90 -1.90
N ALA A 47 -30.56 8.97 -2.66
CA ALA A 47 -31.27 10.21 -2.40
C ALA A 47 -31.81 10.83 -3.70
N PRO A 48 -33.03 11.40 -3.66
CA PRO A 48 -33.62 11.99 -4.85
C PRO A 48 -32.90 13.28 -5.27
N ALA A 49 -32.73 13.45 -6.57
CA ALA A 49 -32.24 14.65 -7.23
C ALA A 49 -33.26 15.08 -8.30
N ALA A 50 -33.55 16.39 -8.36
CA ALA A 50 -34.44 16.91 -9.39
C ALA A 50 -33.74 16.93 -10.75
N ARG A 51 -32.41 17.11 -10.77
CA ARG A 51 -31.60 17.15 -11.99
C ARG A 51 -30.23 16.52 -11.79
N MET A 52 -29.75 15.91 -12.87
CA MET A 52 -28.36 15.49 -13.03
C MET A 52 -27.82 15.85 -14.41
N ARG A 53 -26.54 16.22 -14.45
CA ARG A 53 -25.78 16.45 -15.68
C ARG A 53 -24.41 15.80 -15.58
N MET A 54 -23.98 15.12 -16.64
CA MET A 54 -22.58 14.77 -16.85
C MET A 54 -21.88 15.91 -17.58
N LEU A 55 -20.86 16.49 -16.94
CA LEU A 55 -19.99 17.53 -17.47
C LEU A 55 -18.71 16.84 -17.94
N VAL A 56 -18.38 17.06 -19.21
CA VAL A 56 -17.28 16.42 -19.91
C VAL A 56 -16.18 17.45 -20.08
N ASP A 57 -14.98 17.10 -19.62
CA ASP A 57 -13.79 17.93 -19.54
C ASP A 57 -13.85 19.14 -18.60
N GLY A 58 -12.67 19.74 -18.43
CA GLY A 58 -12.48 20.87 -17.53
C GLY A 58 -13.26 22.12 -17.93
N GLU A 59 -13.40 22.43 -19.21
CA GLU A 59 -14.14 23.62 -19.65
C GLU A 59 -15.60 23.57 -19.16
N ALA A 60 -16.33 22.49 -19.45
CA ALA A 60 -17.73 22.37 -19.06
C ALA A 60 -17.90 22.37 -17.54
N TYR A 61 -17.02 21.66 -16.81
CA TYR A 61 -17.07 21.62 -15.35
C TYR A 61 -16.75 22.97 -14.72
N PHE A 62 -15.59 23.55 -15.05
CA PHE A 62 -15.10 24.75 -14.37
C PHE A 62 -15.93 26.00 -14.72
N SER A 63 -16.47 26.09 -15.94
CA SER A 63 -17.45 27.12 -16.33
C SER A 63 -18.73 27.02 -15.49
N ALA A 64 -19.33 25.82 -15.41
CA ALA A 64 -20.52 25.57 -14.60
C ALA A 64 -20.27 25.83 -13.11
N LEU A 65 -19.11 25.43 -12.60
CA LEU A 65 -18.71 25.66 -11.22
C LEU A 65 -18.54 27.15 -10.91
N ARG A 66 -17.90 27.93 -11.79
CA ARG A 66 -17.75 29.38 -11.61
C ARG A 66 -19.10 30.07 -11.53
N GLU A 67 -20.04 29.70 -12.40
CA GLU A 67 -21.41 30.21 -12.37
C GLU A 67 -22.13 29.84 -11.06
N ALA A 68 -22.04 28.59 -10.62
CA ALA A 68 -22.66 28.13 -9.39
C ALA A 68 -22.07 28.80 -8.13
N LEU A 69 -20.74 28.97 -8.06
CA LEU A 69 -20.06 29.67 -6.96
C LEU A 69 -20.46 31.16 -6.92
N ARG A 70 -20.75 31.77 -8.08
CA ARG A 70 -21.35 33.10 -8.15
C ARG A 70 -22.81 33.12 -7.68
N ALA A 71 -23.52 32.01 -7.58
CA ALA A 71 -24.84 31.97 -6.94
C ALA A 71 -24.78 31.72 -5.43
N ALA A 72 -23.70 31.13 -4.93
CA ALA A 72 -23.54 30.68 -3.53
C ALA A 72 -23.80 31.77 -2.47
N ARG A 73 -24.53 31.43 -1.41
CA ARG A 73 -25.02 32.37 -0.37
C ARG A 73 -24.54 32.05 1.04
N HIS A 74 -24.38 30.79 1.41
CA HIS A 74 -24.20 30.36 2.80
C HIS A 74 -22.96 29.53 3.00
N THR A 75 -22.83 28.40 2.30
CA THR A 75 -21.80 27.40 2.59
C THR A 75 -21.29 26.78 1.30
N VAL A 76 -19.97 26.74 1.15
CA VAL A 76 -19.31 25.98 0.08
C VAL A 76 -18.30 25.04 0.71
N PHE A 77 -18.38 23.76 0.39
CA PHE A 77 -17.31 22.80 0.64
C PHE A 77 -16.58 22.49 -0.66
N ILE A 78 -15.25 22.44 -0.61
CA ILE A 78 -14.38 22.01 -1.70
C ILE A 78 -13.44 20.96 -1.13
N LEU A 79 -13.64 19.70 -1.49
CA LEU A 79 -12.76 18.59 -1.18
C LEU A 79 -11.96 18.23 -2.44
N GLY A 80 -10.66 18.05 -2.31
CA GLY A 80 -9.80 17.68 -3.43
C GLY A 80 -8.55 16.93 -2.98
N TRP A 81 -8.03 16.09 -3.86
CA TRP A 81 -6.70 15.50 -3.69
C TRP A 81 -5.60 16.58 -3.78
N ASP A 82 -5.82 17.59 -4.62
CA ASP A 82 -5.02 18.81 -4.69
C ASP A 82 -5.89 20.02 -5.04
N ILE A 83 -5.49 21.19 -4.54
CA ILE A 83 -6.13 22.47 -4.81
C ILE A 83 -5.03 23.49 -5.04
N ASP A 84 -5.00 24.09 -6.23
CA ASP A 84 -4.04 25.13 -6.65
C ASP A 84 -4.70 26.51 -6.60
N SER A 85 -4.02 27.45 -5.94
CA SER A 85 -4.56 28.79 -5.69
C SER A 85 -4.62 29.71 -6.89
N ARG A 86 -3.77 29.44 -7.88
CA ARG A 86 -3.56 30.27 -9.07
C ARG A 86 -4.32 29.73 -10.26
N MET A 87 -4.87 28.52 -10.17
CA MET A 87 -5.71 27.92 -11.20
C MET A 87 -6.83 28.90 -11.61
N GLN A 88 -7.07 28.99 -12.92
CA GLN A 88 -8.18 29.75 -13.48
C GLN A 88 -9.29 28.78 -13.91
N LEU A 89 -10.49 28.95 -13.38
CA LEU A 89 -11.64 28.12 -13.75
C LEU A 89 -12.05 28.35 -15.21
N THR A 90 -12.03 29.61 -15.64
CA THR A 90 -12.48 30.03 -16.97
C THR A 90 -11.41 30.92 -17.63
N PRO A 91 -10.30 30.35 -18.13
CA PRO A 91 -9.23 31.13 -18.78
C PRO A 91 -9.72 31.92 -20.00
N ASN A 92 -10.75 31.42 -20.70
CA ASN A 92 -11.41 32.09 -21.83
C ASN A 92 -12.77 32.74 -21.43
N GLY A 93 -13.08 32.81 -20.13
CA GLY A 93 -14.39 33.25 -19.66
C GLY A 93 -14.62 34.76 -19.81
N PRO A 94 -15.88 35.20 -19.78
CA PRO A 94 -16.20 36.62 -19.80
C PRO A 94 -15.61 37.33 -18.57
N ASP A 95 -15.21 38.59 -18.72
CA ASP A 95 -14.87 39.44 -17.59
C ASP A 95 -16.14 39.74 -16.76
N ASP A 96 -16.42 38.84 -15.81
CA ASP A 96 -17.56 38.92 -14.91
C ASP A 96 -17.27 39.81 -13.68
N GLY A 97 -16.21 40.63 -13.74
CA GLY A 97 -15.81 41.53 -12.69
C GLY A 97 -15.30 40.81 -11.43
N PHE A 98 -14.88 39.56 -11.55
CA PHE A 98 -14.20 38.81 -10.50
C PHE A 98 -12.78 38.40 -10.93
N PRO A 99 -11.83 38.28 -9.97
CA PRO A 99 -10.48 37.85 -10.28
C PRO A 99 -10.42 36.49 -11.02
N PRO A 100 -9.41 36.27 -11.88
CA PRO A 100 -9.28 35.02 -12.64
C PRO A 100 -8.78 33.84 -11.78
N GLY A 101 -7.86 34.08 -10.85
CA GLY A 101 -7.28 33.02 -9.99
C GLY A 101 -8.24 32.54 -8.90
N LEU A 102 -8.27 31.22 -8.66
CA LEU A 102 -9.21 30.56 -7.76
C LEU A 102 -9.25 31.17 -6.37
N ARG A 103 -8.10 31.40 -5.72
CA ARG A 103 -8.06 31.97 -4.37
C ARG A 103 -8.70 33.35 -4.33
N ASP A 104 -8.29 34.22 -5.25
CA ASP A 104 -8.73 35.63 -5.27
C ASP A 104 -10.21 35.73 -5.67
N PHE A 105 -10.69 34.82 -6.52
CA PHE A 105 -12.10 34.65 -6.82
C PHE A 105 -12.91 34.27 -5.57
N LEU A 106 -12.51 33.23 -4.84
CA LEU A 106 -13.18 32.81 -3.61
C LEU A 106 -13.16 33.89 -2.52
N ASP A 107 -12.04 34.61 -2.37
CA ASP A 107 -11.90 35.76 -1.46
C ASP A 107 -12.86 36.90 -1.84
N ALA A 108 -12.96 37.23 -3.13
CA ALA A 108 -13.90 38.23 -3.63
C ALA A 108 -15.36 37.84 -3.37
N LEU A 109 -15.72 36.55 -3.53
CA LEU A 109 -17.06 36.06 -3.21
C LEU A 109 -17.41 36.24 -1.73
N VAL A 110 -16.53 35.81 -0.81
CA VAL A 110 -16.80 35.96 0.63
C VAL A 110 -16.80 37.42 1.07
N ARG A 111 -16.04 38.31 0.44
CA ARG A 111 -16.10 39.76 0.71
C ARG A 111 -17.42 40.37 0.27
N ARG A 112 -17.89 40.03 -0.94
CA ARG A 112 -19.18 40.54 -1.47
C ARG A 112 -20.38 39.96 -0.73
N ARG A 113 -20.29 38.73 -0.18
CA ARG A 113 -21.41 38.04 0.49
C ARG A 113 -21.13 37.81 1.97
N LYS A 114 -21.78 38.61 2.81
CA LYS A 114 -21.52 38.58 4.26
C LYS A 114 -21.92 37.27 4.95
N THR A 115 -22.81 36.48 4.36
CA THR A 115 -23.29 35.21 4.90
C THR A 115 -22.48 34.00 4.43
N LEU A 116 -21.71 34.14 3.35
CA LEU A 116 -21.01 33.04 2.69
C LEU A 116 -19.76 32.62 3.48
N ARG A 117 -19.63 31.32 3.71
CA ARG A 117 -18.45 30.65 4.24
C ARG A 117 -17.99 29.57 3.27
N ILE A 118 -16.69 29.45 3.08
CA ILE A 118 -16.07 28.52 2.14
C ILE A 118 -15.03 27.69 2.89
N TYR A 119 -15.10 26.38 2.73
CA TYR A 119 -14.29 25.38 3.41
C TYR A 119 -13.58 24.52 2.36
N CYS A 120 -12.27 24.70 2.21
CA CYS A 120 -11.43 23.98 1.26
C CYS A 120 -10.55 22.97 2.00
N LEU A 121 -10.70 21.69 1.70
CA LEU A 121 -9.94 20.60 2.28
C LEU A 121 -9.12 19.90 1.19
N SER A 122 -7.80 19.87 1.36
CA SER A 122 -6.87 19.22 0.43
C SER A 122 -6.02 18.18 1.14
N TRP A 123 -5.53 17.14 0.47
CA TRP A 123 -4.75 16.08 1.09
C TRP A 123 -3.37 16.52 1.67
N ASP A 124 -3.04 16.11 2.90
CA ASP A 124 -1.76 16.36 3.61
C ASP A 124 -0.68 15.32 3.19
N PHE A 125 -0.20 15.55 1.99
CA PHE A 125 1.06 15.13 1.36
C PHE A 125 1.96 14.04 2.01
N ALA A 126 2.24 12.98 1.22
CA ALA A 126 3.49 12.22 1.30
C ALA A 126 4.56 12.83 0.35
N MET A 127 5.80 13.00 0.83
CA MET A 127 6.95 13.65 0.16
C MET A 127 7.28 13.23 -1.29
N LEU A 128 6.65 12.16 -1.79
CA LEU A 128 6.88 11.56 -3.10
C LEU A 128 6.43 12.46 -4.28
N TYR A 129 5.41 13.31 -4.11
CA TYR A 129 4.82 14.11 -5.20
C TYR A 129 5.25 15.60 -5.20
N ALA A 130 6.41 15.93 -4.60
CA ALA A 130 6.82 17.33 -4.36
C ALA A 130 7.06 18.13 -5.64
N LEU A 131 7.46 17.44 -6.72
CA LEU A 131 7.83 18.04 -8.01
C LEU A 131 6.61 18.29 -8.92
N GLU A 132 5.48 17.60 -8.66
CA GLU A 132 4.24 17.70 -9.45
C GLU A 132 3.20 18.67 -8.85
N ARG A 133 3.53 19.32 -7.73
CA ARG A 133 2.65 20.22 -6.98
C ARG A 133 3.27 21.61 -6.84
N GLU A 134 2.47 22.59 -6.41
CA GLU A 134 3.00 23.91 -6.05
C GLU A 134 4.09 23.76 -4.97
N TRP A 135 5.31 24.19 -5.30
CA TRP A 135 6.45 24.15 -4.39
C TRP A 135 6.20 25.13 -3.24
N LEU A 136 6.17 24.60 -2.01
CA LEU A 136 6.03 25.29 -0.70
C LEU A 136 4.62 25.29 -0.08
N PRO A 137 4.35 24.43 0.94
CA PRO A 137 3.18 24.54 1.81
C PRO A 137 3.06 25.89 2.54
N SER A 138 4.16 26.63 2.68
CA SER A 138 4.19 27.96 3.29
C SER A 138 3.42 29.02 2.50
N VAL A 139 3.14 28.82 1.21
CA VAL A 139 2.26 29.72 0.42
C VAL A 139 0.77 29.37 0.63
N LYS A 140 0.44 28.13 1.02
CA LYS A 140 -0.95 27.71 1.36
C LYS A 140 -1.39 28.16 2.77
N LEU A 141 -0.46 28.51 3.66
CA LEU A 141 -0.76 29.17 4.94
C LEU A 141 -1.44 30.54 4.77
N ASP A 142 -1.32 31.17 3.59
CA ASP A 142 -1.87 32.49 3.26
C ASP A 142 -3.34 32.50 2.80
N TRP A 143 -4.04 31.37 2.67
CA TRP A 143 -5.48 31.37 2.32
C TRP A 143 -6.40 31.86 3.45
N LYS A 144 -5.85 32.22 4.62
CA LYS A 144 -6.59 32.93 5.68
C LYS A 144 -6.75 34.43 5.37
N THR A 145 -6.83 34.84 4.11
CA THR A 145 -7.11 36.24 3.71
C THR A 145 -8.41 36.78 4.31
N HIS A 146 -9.36 35.89 4.62
CA HIS A 146 -10.63 36.23 5.23
C HIS A 146 -11.09 35.17 6.25
N ARG A 147 -11.63 35.60 7.40
CA ARG A 147 -12.19 34.72 8.46
C ARG A 147 -13.30 33.73 8.05
N ARG A 148 -13.76 33.80 6.80
CA ARG A 148 -14.86 33.01 6.22
C ARG A 148 -14.39 32.12 5.06
N LEU A 149 -13.11 32.18 4.70
CA LEU A 149 -12.47 31.30 3.74
C LEU A 149 -11.45 30.46 4.51
N CYS A 150 -11.70 29.17 4.61
CA CYS A 150 -10.92 28.25 5.42
C CYS A 150 -10.27 27.20 4.52
N PHE A 151 -8.96 27.28 4.33
CA PHE A 151 -8.18 26.22 3.71
C PHE A 151 -7.52 25.33 4.78
N ARG A 152 -7.61 24.01 4.64
CA ARG A 152 -7.00 23.02 5.53
C ARG A 152 -6.42 21.85 4.75
N LEU A 153 -5.40 21.23 5.33
CA LEU A 153 -4.84 19.98 4.84
C LEU A 153 -5.40 18.82 5.66
N ASP A 154 -5.72 17.71 5.00
CA ASP A 154 -6.24 16.48 5.58
C ASP A 154 -5.20 15.37 5.52
N GLY A 155 -4.61 15.04 6.67
CA GLY A 155 -3.74 13.88 6.83
C GLY A 155 -4.32 12.83 7.77
N ARG A 156 -5.65 12.81 7.91
CA ARG A 156 -6.38 11.99 8.89
C ARG A 156 -6.82 10.65 8.28
N HIS A 157 -5.86 9.93 7.71
CA HIS A 157 -6.02 8.60 7.10
C HIS A 157 -4.79 7.72 7.40
N PRO A 158 -4.86 6.40 7.19
CA PRO A 158 -3.72 5.51 7.40
C PRO A 158 -2.51 5.86 6.52
N THR A 159 -1.35 5.38 6.95
CA THR A 159 -0.11 5.48 6.17
C THR A 159 -0.26 4.84 4.79
N GLY A 160 0.22 5.54 3.76
CA GLY A 160 0.16 5.05 2.38
C GLY A 160 -1.19 5.28 1.70
N ALA A 161 -2.25 5.65 2.43
CA ALA A 161 -3.52 6.12 1.88
C ALA A 161 -3.47 7.62 1.53
N SER A 162 -4.44 8.06 0.76
CA SER A 162 -4.67 9.46 0.39
C SER A 162 -6.13 9.87 0.51
N HIS A 163 -6.36 11.18 0.64
CA HIS A 163 -7.68 11.77 0.42
C HIS A 163 -7.85 12.05 -1.08
N HIS A 164 -8.70 11.28 -1.76
CA HIS A 164 -8.79 11.32 -3.23
C HIS A 164 -10.19 11.70 -3.76
N GLN A 165 -11.07 12.21 -2.89
CA GLN A 165 -12.40 12.72 -3.27
C GLN A 165 -12.27 14.09 -3.94
N LYS A 166 -12.99 14.32 -5.06
CA LYS A 166 -13.15 15.64 -5.70
C LYS A 166 -14.61 16.04 -5.64
N VAL A 167 -14.99 16.74 -4.58
CA VAL A 167 -16.38 17.04 -4.27
C VAL A 167 -16.52 18.52 -3.97
N VAL A 168 -17.42 19.20 -4.68
CA VAL A 168 -17.82 20.57 -4.35
C VAL A 168 -19.29 20.60 -4.00
N VAL A 169 -19.65 21.15 -2.85
CA VAL A 169 -21.05 21.28 -2.42
C VAL A 169 -21.36 22.74 -2.13
N ILE A 170 -22.44 23.26 -2.72
CA ILE A 170 -22.85 24.66 -2.64
C ILE A 170 -24.24 24.72 -1.99
N ASP A 171 -24.31 25.42 -0.87
CA ASP A 171 -25.51 25.70 -0.07
C ASP A 171 -26.35 24.47 0.29
N GLN A 172 -25.75 23.26 0.24
CA GLN A 172 -26.44 21.97 0.39
C GLN A 172 -27.55 21.76 -0.66
N ARG A 173 -27.52 22.50 -1.76
CA ARG A 173 -28.53 22.48 -2.84
C ARG A 173 -27.99 21.96 -4.15
N LEU A 174 -26.69 22.13 -4.38
CA LEU A 174 -26.00 21.73 -5.60
C LEU A 174 -24.67 21.06 -5.24
N ALA A 175 -24.32 19.99 -5.94
CA ALA A 175 -23.05 19.32 -5.72
C ALA A 175 -22.40 18.83 -7.03
N PHE A 176 -21.09 18.84 -7.06
CA PHE A 176 -20.24 18.32 -8.13
C PHE A 176 -19.38 17.17 -7.57
N VAL A 177 -19.35 16.02 -8.27
CA VAL A 177 -18.55 14.84 -7.89
C VAL A 177 -17.95 14.20 -9.13
N GLY A 178 -16.65 13.86 -9.12
CA GLY A 178 -16.00 13.21 -10.26
C GLY A 178 -14.48 13.14 -10.15
N GLY A 179 -13.79 13.19 -11.29
CA GLY A 179 -12.33 13.05 -11.36
C GLY A 179 -11.54 14.35 -11.24
N LEU A 180 -12.18 15.52 -11.45
CA LEU A 180 -11.51 16.80 -11.65
C LEU A 180 -11.22 17.54 -10.32
N ASP A 181 -9.94 17.64 -9.98
CA ASP A 181 -9.43 18.52 -8.92
C ASP A 181 -9.42 19.99 -9.37
N LEU A 182 -9.52 20.91 -8.41
CA LEU A 182 -9.31 22.34 -8.65
C LEU A 182 -7.82 22.69 -8.64
N THR A 183 -7.07 22.11 -9.58
CA THR A 183 -5.61 22.28 -9.67
C THR A 183 -5.13 22.47 -11.12
N ARG A 184 -3.83 22.75 -11.30
CA ARG A 184 -3.19 22.99 -12.60
C ARG A 184 -3.36 21.81 -13.56
N ASN A 185 -3.33 22.07 -14.86
CA ASN A 185 -3.30 21.05 -15.93
C ASN A 185 -4.57 20.18 -16.03
N ARG A 186 -5.73 20.68 -15.61
CA ARG A 186 -7.03 19.97 -15.68
C ARG A 186 -8.02 20.61 -16.64
N TRP A 187 -7.79 21.85 -17.07
CA TRP A 187 -8.67 22.53 -18.01
C TRP A 187 -8.41 22.02 -19.43
N ASP A 188 -9.45 21.62 -20.15
CA ASP A 188 -9.41 21.30 -21.57
C ASP A 188 -10.83 21.42 -22.14
N THR A 189 -10.93 21.49 -23.47
CA THR A 189 -12.22 21.41 -24.18
C THR A 189 -12.40 20.02 -24.75
N SER A 190 -13.66 19.62 -25.00
CA SER A 190 -13.95 18.34 -25.64
C SER A 190 -13.48 18.24 -27.08
N ALA A 191 -12.90 19.30 -27.67
CA ALA A 191 -12.21 19.22 -28.95
C ALA A 191 -10.81 18.60 -28.82
N HIS A 192 -10.15 18.72 -27.65
CA HIS A 192 -8.78 18.29 -27.39
C HIS A 192 -7.76 18.74 -28.44
N ALA A 193 -7.98 19.93 -29.02
CA ALA A 193 -7.09 20.48 -30.04
C ALA A 193 -5.65 20.53 -29.52
N PRO A 194 -4.64 20.02 -30.24
CA PRO A 194 -3.26 19.92 -29.75
C PRO A 194 -2.66 21.28 -29.31
N ASP A 195 -3.12 22.35 -29.94
CA ASP A 195 -2.63 23.72 -29.82
C ASP A 195 -3.61 24.69 -29.14
N GLU A 196 -4.60 24.17 -28.39
CA GLU A 196 -5.59 24.96 -27.64
C GLU A 196 -4.90 26.08 -26.81
N PRO A 197 -5.05 27.37 -27.18
CA PRO A 197 -4.28 28.46 -26.59
C PRO A 197 -4.50 28.63 -25.08
N ALA A 198 -5.69 28.28 -24.59
CA ALA A 198 -6.08 28.42 -23.19
C ALA A 198 -5.63 27.25 -22.31
N ARG A 199 -5.15 26.16 -22.90
CA ARG A 199 -4.64 25.00 -22.16
C ARG A 199 -3.23 25.25 -21.64
N ARG A 200 -3.13 26.12 -20.62
CA ARG A 200 -1.89 26.58 -20.01
C ARG A 200 -1.92 26.50 -18.49
N ASP A 201 -0.78 26.17 -17.89
CA ASP A 201 -0.62 26.19 -16.45
C ASP A 201 -0.60 27.65 -15.92
N PRO A 202 -0.71 27.87 -14.59
CA PRO A 202 -0.66 29.22 -14.03
C PRO A 202 0.65 29.99 -14.29
N SER A 203 1.70 29.32 -14.80
CA SER A 203 2.98 29.92 -15.19
C SER A 203 3.04 30.25 -16.69
N GLY A 204 1.98 29.94 -17.45
CA GLY A 204 1.86 30.18 -18.89
C GLY A 204 2.34 29.03 -19.78
N HIS A 205 2.78 27.90 -19.23
CA HIS A 205 3.25 26.75 -20.02
C HIS A 205 2.07 25.93 -20.56
N ALA A 206 2.09 25.62 -21.85
CA ALA A 206 1.12 24.72 -22.46
C ALA A 206 1.30 23.28 -21.97
N TYR A 207 0.22 22.51 -21.90
CA TYR A 207 0.24 21.09 -21.54
C TYR A 207 -0.61 20.23 -22.50
N ALA A 208 -0.38 18.92 -22.47
CA ALA A 208 -1.04 17.96 -23.35
C ALA A 208 -2.56 17.86 -23.08
N PRO A 209 -3.38 17.44 -24.07
CA PRO A 209 -4.81 17.26 -23.88
C PRO A 209 -5.16 16.34 -22.70
N PHE A 210 -6.23 16.69 -22.00
CA PHE A 210 -6.65 16.06 -20.76
C PHE A 210 -8.16 15.83 -20.78
N HIS A 211 -8.58 14.59 -20.56
CA HIS A 211 -9.99 14.20 -20.58
C HIS A 211 -10.43 13.72 -19.20
N ASP A 212 -11.57 14.21 -18.72
CA ASP A 212 -12.14 13.79 -17.44
C ASP A 212 -13.64 14.12 -17.37
N VAL A 213 -14.33 13.62 -16.34
CA VAL A 213 -15.78 13.76 -16.18
C VAL A 213 -16.14 14.16 -14.76
N GLN A 214 -17.11 15.07 -14.64
CA GLN A 214 -17.72 15.49 -13.38
C GLN A 214 -19.25 15.37 -13.46
N ALA A 215 -19.89 14.79 -12.46
CA ALA A 215 -21.33 14.79 -12.30
C ALA A 215 -21.79 16.03 -11.51
N LEU A 216 -22.86 16.66 -11.97
CA LEU A 216 -23.57 17.75 -11.29
C LEU A 216 -24.97 17.26 -10.88
N VAL A 217 -25.31 17.40 -9.60
CA VAL A 217 -26.60 16.99 -9.02
C VAL A 217 -27.16 18.05 -8.08
N ASP A 218 -28.47 18.08 -7.91
CA ASP A 218 -29.16 18.95 -6.94
C ASP A 218 -30.01 18.15 -5.93
N GLY A 219 -30.82 18.86 -5.15
CA GLY A 219 -31.83 18.25 -4.29
C GLY A 219 -31.27 17.54 -3.05
N LYS A 220 -31.86 16.40 -2.69
CA LYS A 220 -31.48 15.65 -1.47
C LYS A 220 -30.13 14.95 -1.62
N ALA A 221 -29.75 14.59 -2.84
CA ALA A 221 -28.41 14.09 -3.13
C ALA A 221 -27.32 15.12 -2.74
N ALA A 222 -27.52 16.40 -3.09
CA ALA A 222 -26.60 17.46 -2.69
C ALA A 222 -26.55 17.68 -1.16
N GLN A 223 -27.67 17.49 -0.44
CA GLN A 223 -27.70 17.53 1.02
C GLN A 223 -26.90 16.39 1.65
N ALA A 224 -27.05 15.16 1.14
CA ALA A 224 -26.28 14.02 1.60
C ALA A 224 -24.76 14.19 1.36
N LEU A 225 -24.38 14.76 0.21
CA LEU A 225 -22.99 15.11 -0.07
C LEU A 225 -22.46 16.21 0.87
N ALA A 226 -23.31 17.16 1.28
CA ALA A 226 -22.94 18.16 2.29
C ALA A 226 -22.63 17.51 3.65
N GLU A 227 -23.45 16.55 4.09
CA GLU A 227 -23.20 15.77 5.31
C GLU A 227 -21.87 15.00 5.23
N MET A 228 -21.60 14.35 4.09
CA MET A 228 -20.33 13.66 3.88
C MET A 228 -19.13 14.63 3.93
N ALA A 229 -19.27 15.80 3.31
CA ALA A 229 -18.23 16.81 3.28
C ALA A 229 -17.98 17.45 4.65
N GLU A 230 -19.03 17.71 5.43
CA GLU A 230 -18.92 18.20 6.80
C GLU A 230 -18.28 17.16 7.71
N ASP A 231 -18.70 15.89 7.65
CA ASP A 231 -18.12 14.80 8.43
C ASP A 231 -16.63 14.64 8.09
N ARG A 232 -16.25 14.77 6.82
CA ARG A 232 -14.82 14.76 6.44
C ARG A 232 -14.06 15.98 6.96
N TRP A 233 -14.64 17.17 6.83
CA TRP A 233 -14.07 18.41 7.37
C TRP A 233 -13.86 18.33 8.89
N HIS A 234 -14.88 17.87 9.62
CA HIS A 234 -14.84 17.68 11.06
C HIS A 234 -13.74 16.68 11.45
N ARG A 235 -13.62 15.54 10.76
CA ARG A 235 -12.54 14.58 11.02
C ARG A 235 -11.15 15.15 10.82
N ALA A 236 -10.95 15.92 9.76
CA ALA A 236 -9.64 16.49 9.44
C ALA A 236 -9.27 17.65 10.38
N THR A 237 -10.25 18.40 10.90
CA THR A 237 -10.00 19.69 11.55
C THR A 237 -10.47 19.77 13.01
N GLY A 238 -11.32 18.85 13.45
CA GLY A 238 -12.06 18.91 14.73
C GLY A 238 -13.16 19.98 14.76
N MET A 239 -13.45 20.66 13.65
CA MET A 239 -14.42 21.76 13.60
C MET A 239 -15.72 21.30 12.95
N HIS A 240 -16.83 21.45 13.68
CA HIS A 240 -18.16 21.25 13.10
C HIS A 240 -18.62 22.46 12.28
N VAL A 241 -19.35 22.18 11.21
CA VAL A 241 -20.05 23.21 10.42
C VAL A 241 -21.55 23.00 10.58
N ASP A 242 -22.24 24.05 11.05
CA ASP A 242 -23.68 24.01 11.18
C ASP A 242 -24.36 24.00 9.80
N LEU A 243 -24.90 22.83 9.43
CA LEU A 243 -25.66 22.62 8.22
C LEU A 243 -27.15 23.00 8.37
N ARG A 244 -27.62 23.38 9.57
CA ARG A 244 -29.04 23.75 9.76
C ARG A 244 -29.38 25.03 9.00
N LEU A 245 -30.54 25.01 8.33
CA LEU A 245 -31.11 26.19 7.67
C LEU A 245 -31.60 27.18 8.74
N ARG A 246 -31.23 28.45 8.64
CA ARG A 246 -31.40 29.44 9.72
C ARG A 246 -32.76 30.15 9.74
N SER A 247 -33.55 30.12 8.65
CA SER A 247 -34.92 30.64 8.63
C SER A 247 -35.74 30.15 7.42
N GLU A 248 -37.06 30.32 7.43
CA GLU A 248 -37.95 30.07 6.28
C GLU A 248 -37.64 30.96 5.05
N ARG A 249 -36.99 32.12 5.24
CA ARG A 249 -36.44 32.93 4.14
C ARG A 249 -35.14 32.35 3.56
N ASP A 250 -34.45 31.52 4.34
CA ASP A 250 -33.27 30.73 3.95
C ASP A 250 -33.64 29.27 3.56
N ALA A 251 -34.94 28.94 3.56
CA ALA A 251 -35.45 27.66 3.11
C ALA A 251 -35.31 27.53 1.58
N PRO A 252 -35.30 26.31 1.01
CA PRO A 252 -35.07 26.04 -0.42
C PRO A 252 -36.03 26.72 -1.43
N TYR A 253 -36.97 27.54 -0.97
CA TYR A 253 -37.93 28.30 -1.77
C TYR A 253 -37.57 29.79 -1.98
N ALA A 254 -36.37 30.25 -1.59
CA ALA A 254 -35.88 31.55 -2.06
C ALA A 254 -35.65 31.52 -3.60
N PRO A 255 -36.00 32.57 -4.38
CA PRO A 255 -36.45 32.44 -5.77
C PRO A 255 -35.37 32.11 -6.83
N LEU A 256 -34.13 31.88 -6.40
CA LEU A 256 -33.01 31.62 -7.31
C LEU A 256 -32.59 30.16 -7.17
N ASP A 257 -32.94 29.41 -8.20
CA ASP A 257 -32.40 28.09 -8.49
C ASP A 257 -30.86 28.18 -8.61
N PRO A 258 -30.07 27.45 -7.79
CA PRO A 258 -28.61 27.51 -7.85
C PRO A 258 -28.01 26.73 -9.02
N TRP A 259 -28.84 26.02 -9.78
CA TRP A 259 -28.40 25.31 -10.99
C TRP A 259 -27.90 26.30 -12.05
N PRO A 260 -26.71 26.10 -12.64
CA PRO A 260 -26.19 26.98 -13.69
C PRO A 260 -27.15 27.07 -14.88
N VAL A 261 -27.53 28.27 -15.27
CA VAL A 261 -28.46 28.54 -16.38
C VAL A 261 -27.87 28.09 -17.71
N SER A 262 -26.54 28.10 -17.83
CA SER A 262 -25.82 27.60 -19.01
C SER A 262 -25.88 26.09 -19.19
N VAL A 263 -26.36 25.32 -18.19
CA VAL A 263 -26.27 23.86 -18.19
C VAL A 263 -27.66 23.23 -18.28
N ALA A 264 -27.92 22.53 -19.38
CA ALA A 264 -29.13 21.70 -19.50
C ALA A 264 -28.94 20.34 -18.79
N PRO A 265 -29.90 19.87 -17.96
CA PRO A 265 -29.82 18.56 -17.33
C PRO A 265 -29.90 17.42 -18.37
N ASP A 266 -29.18 16.32 -18.10
CA ASP A 266 -29.30 15.08 -18.90
C ASP A 266 -30.49 14.24 -18.45
N MET A 267 -30.76 14.26 -17.15
CA MET A 267 -31.82 13.51 -16.48
C MET A 267 -32.48 14.40 -15.43
N THR A 268 -33.78 14.25 -15.25
CA THR A 268 -34.54 14.91 -14.17
C THR A 268 -35.12 13.85 -13.24
N ASP A 269 -35.62 14.21 -12.06
CA ASP A 269 -36.44 13.34 -11.21
C ASP A 269 -35.89 11.91 -11.09
N ILE A 270 -34.68 11.80 -10.54
CA ILE A 270 -33.93 10.54 -10.41
C ILE A 270 -33.54 10.28 -8.96
N ASP A 271 -33.27 9.02 -8.65
CA ASP A 271 -32.57 8.64 -7.43
C ASP A 271 -31.07 8.49 -7.71
N VAL A 272 -30.26 9.15 -6.90
CA VAL A 272 -28.79 9.10 -6.98
C VAL A 272 -28.26 8.32 -5.79
N ALA A 273 -27.56 7.23 -6.06
CA ALA A 273 -26.79 6.49 -5.07
C ALA A 273 -25.40 7.12 -4.88
N ILE A 274 -24.99 7.28 -3.63
CA ILE A 274 -23.66 7.76 -3.24
C ILE A 274 -22.88 6.58 -2.65
N SER A 275 -21.77 6.22 -3.27
CA SER A 275 -20.89 5.12 -2.84
C SER A 275 -19.53 5.65 -2.48
N ARG A 276 -18.91 5.08 -1.43
CA ARG A 276 -17.63 5.54 -0.89
C ARG A 276 -16.62 4.40 -0.77
N THR A 277 -15.35 4.78 -0.80
CA THR A 277 -14.26 3.98 -0.25
C THR A 277 -13.66 4.74 0.92
N ALA A 278 -13.36 4.05 2.02
CA ALA A 278 -12.53 4.57 3.09
C ALA A 278 -11.89 3.42 3.86
N PRO A 279 -10.58 3.49 4.18
CA PRO A 279 -9.93 2.42 4.91
C PRO A 279 -10.35 2.44 6.39
N ALA A 280 -10.21 1.30 7.06
CA ALA A 280 -10.36 1.24 8.52
C ALA A 280 -9.34 2.16 9.18
N PHE A 281 -9.80 3.09 10.01
CA PHE A 281 -8.92 4.07 10.64
C PHE A 281 -9.50 4.66 11.92
N GLU A 282 -8.71 4.58 12.99
CA GLU A 282 -9.06 5.04 14.34
C GLU A 282 -10.39 4.47 14.85
N GLY A 283 -10.48 3.15 14.95
CA GLY A 283 -11.67 2.46 15.48
C GLY A 283 -12.88 2.45 14.54
N ARG A 284 -12.82 3.14 13.39
CA ARG A 284 -13.87 3.08 12.36
C ARG A 284 -13.61 1.91 11.41
N PRO A 285 -14.66 1.17 11.02
CA PRO A 285 -14.53 0.09 10.05
C PRO A 285 -14.19 0.63 8.66
N ALA A 286 -13.64 -0.26 7.81
CA ALA A 286 -13.47 0.03 6.40
C ALA A 286 -14.83 0.17 5.70
N VAL A 287 -14.86 0.99 4.66
CA VAL A 287 -16.00 1.21 3.77
C VAL A 287 -15.54 0.83 2.37
N GLN A 288 -16.20 -0.16 1.76
CA GLN A 288 -15.88 -0.72 0.44
C GLN A 288 -17.13 -0.75 -0.46
N GLU A 289 -17.99 0.26 -0.34
CA GLU A 289 -19.26 0.34 -1.08
C GLU A 289 -19.00 0.44 -2.60
N ILE A 290 -17.95 1.14 -3.02
CA ILE A 290 -17.56 1.27 -4.43
C ILE A 290 -17.12 -0.09 -5.00
N GLU A 291 -16.28 -0.84 -4.28
CA GLU A 291 -15.88 -2.20 -4.73
C GLU A 291 -17.12 -3.07 -4.96
N ALA A 292 -18.03 -3.10 -3.97
CA ALA A 292 -19.29 -3.85 -4.08
C ALA A 292 -20.15 -3.37 -5.25
N LEU A 293 -20.24 -2.05 -5.50
CA LEU A 293 -20.97 -1.48 -6.64
C LEU A 293 -20.42 -1.97 -7.97
N TYR A 294 -19.09 -1.93 -8.15
CA TYR A 294 -18.48 -2.39 -9.40
C TYR A 294 -18.69 -3.89 -9.60
N LEU A 295 -18.53 -4.72 -8.56
CA LEU A 295 -18.74 -6.17 -8.66
C LEU A 295 -20.20 -6.51 -8.99
N ASP A 296 -21.17 -5.93 -8.27
CA ASP A 296 -22.59 -6.14 -8.51
C ASP A 296 -22.97 -5.65 -9.93
N ALA A 297 -22.42 -4.51 -10.38
CA ALA A 297 -22.66 -3.95 -11.72
C ALA A 297 -22.10 -4.85 -12.83
N ILE A 298 -20.86 -5.32 -12.72
CA ILE A 298 -20.22 -6.24 -13.69
C ILE A 298 -21.01 -7.55 -13.77
N ALA A 299 -21.43 -8.10 -12.63
CA ALA A 299 -22.25 -9.31 -12.58
C ALA A 299 -23.63 -9.12 -13.25
N SER A 300 -24.19 -7.91 -13.17
CA SER A 300 -25.50 -7.59 -13.77
C SER A 300 -25.47 -7.37 -15.28
N ALA A 301 -24.30 -7.12 -15.87
CA ALA A 301 -24.15 -6.77 -17.28
C ALA A 301 -24.51 -7.94 -18.22
N ARG A 302 -25.29 -7.66 -19.27
CA ARG A 302 -25.81 -8.63 -20.26
C ARG A 302 -25.44 -8.28 -21.70
N HIS A 303 -25.37 -7.01 -22.06
CA HIS A 303 -25.17 -6.58 -23.44
C HIS A 303 -23.88 -5.78 -23.62
N ARG A 304 -23.66 -4.76 -22.79
CA ARG A 304 -22.60 -3.76 -22.96
C ARG A 304 -22.08 -3.29 -21.62
N LEU A 305 -20.76 -3.29 -21.51
CA LEU A 305 -20.02 -2.79 -20.37
C LEU A 305 -18.96 -1.79 -20.88
N TYR A 306 -19.20 -0.52 -20.61
CA TYR A 306 -18.32 0.58 -21.02
C TYR A 306 -17.63 1.16 -19.79
N PHE A 307 -16.31 1.27 -19.83
CA PHE A 307 -15.51 1.95 -18.83
C PHE A 307 -14.70 3.07 -19.46
N GLU A 308 -14.55 4.16 -18.73
CA GLU A 308 -13.41 5.05 -18.87
C GLU A 308 -12.66 5.11 -17.55
N ASN A 309 -11.36 4.81 -17.57
CA ASN A 309 -10.58 4.87 -16.35
C ASN A 309 -9.11 5.21 -16.58
N GLN A 310 -8.59 6.07 -15.70
CA GLN A 310 -7.16 6.41 -15.64
C GLN A 310 -6.28 5.17 -15.45
N TYR A 311 -6.68 4.27 -14.54
CA TYR A 311 -5.94 3.05 -14.23
C TYR A 311 -6.82 1.82 -14.45
N PHE A 312 -6.18 0.71 -14.81
CA PHE A 312 -6.86 -0.58 -14.97
C PHE A 312 -5.95 -1.71 -14.48
N THR A 313 -5.96 -1.91 -13.15
CA THR A 313 -4.99 -2.74 -12.42
C THR A 313 -5.60 -3.52 -11.25
N ALA A 314 -6.83 -3.19 -10.84
CA ALA A 314 -7.50 -3.80 -9.69
C ALA A 314 -7.73 -5.31 -9.89
N LYS A 315 -7.30 -6.11 -8.90
CA LYS A 315 -7.41 -7.57 -8.97
C LYS A 315 -8.87 -8.03 -8.93
N CYS A 316 -9.67 -7.52 -8.00
CA CYS A 316 -11.07 -7.90 -7.82
C CYS A 316 -11.90 -7.61 -9.09
N ILE A 317 -11.67 -6.47 -9.73
CA ILE A 317 -12.29 -6.10 -11.01
C ILE A 317 -11.84 -7.06 -12.12
N GLY A 318 -10.55 -7.36 -12.19
CA GLY A 318 -10.01 -8.33 -13.14
C GLY A 318 -10.58 -9.74 -12.99
N ASP A 319 -10.80 -10.19 -11.75
CA ASP A 319 -11.43 -11.48 -11.46
C ASP A 319 -12.91 -11.47 -11.92
N ALA A 320 -13.67 -10.44 -11.57
CA ALA A 320 -15.07 -10.32 -11.99
C ALA A 320 -15.24 -10.25 -13.52
N LEU A 321 -14.36 -9.50 -14.21
CA LEU A 321 -14.37 -9.46 -15.68
C LEU A 321 -13.96 -10.80 -16.29
N SER A 322 -13.03 -11.53 -15.68
CA SER A 322 -12.65 -12.88 -16.13
C SER A 322 -13.84 -13.84 -16.02
N GLU A 323 -14.58 -13.79 -14.92
CA GLU A 323 -15.80 -14.59 -14.72
C GLU A 323 -16.87 -14.26 -15.76
N ARG A 324 -17.10 -12.97 -16.05
CA ARG A 324 -18.02 -12.56 -17.13
C ARG A 324 -17.56 -13.03 -18.50
N LEU A 325 -16.28 -12.94 -18.83
CA LEU A 325 -15.74 -13.43 -20.10
C LEU A 325 -15.90 -14.95 -20.30
N MET A 326 -16.03 -15.70 -19.20
CA MET A 326 -16.28 -17.15 -19.24
C MET A 326 -17.76 -17.53 -19.33
N SER A 327 -18.68 -16.57 -19.19
CA SER A 327 -20.13 -16.79 -19.20
C SER A 327 -20.71 -16.77 -20.62
N GLU A 328 -21.80 -17.52 -20.84
CA GLU A 328 -22.50 -17.59 -22.14
C GLU A 328 -23.18 -16.27 -22.53
N ASP A 329 -23.58 -15.47 -21.54
CA ASP A 329 -24.25 -14.19 -21.72
C ASP A 329 -23.27 -13.00 -21.59
N CYS A 330 -21.99 -13.20 -21.92
CA CYS A 330 -20.96 -12.19 -21.77
C CYS A 330 -21.30 -10.92 -22.58
N PRO A 331 -21.30 -9.72 -21.95
CA PRO A 331 -21.47 -8.45 -22.66
C PRO A 331 -20.22 -8.12 -23.50
N ASP A 332 -20.35 -7.15 -24.40
CA ASP A 332 -19.17 -6.49 -24.96
C ASP A 332 -18.55 -5.56 -23.93
N ILE A 333 -17.24 -5.73 -23.69
CA ILE A 333 -16.49 -5.00 -22.66
C ILE A 333 -15.48 -4.07 -23.34
N ALA A 334 -15.74 -2.76 -23.30
CA ALA A 334 -14.80 -1.73 -23.78
C ALA A 334 -14.28 -0.91 -22.61
N VAL A 335 -12.95 -0.80 -22.53
CA VAL A 335 -12.27 0.06 -21.55
C VAL A 335 -11.52 1.13 -22.32
N VAL A 336 -11.85 2.40 -22.10
CA VAL A 336 -11.10 3.55 -22.60
C VAL A 336 -10.12 4.00 -21.53
N SER A 337 -8.84 4.09 -21.88
CA SER A 337 -7.78 4.46 -20.95
C SER A 337 -6.65 5.19 -21.69
N ARG A 338 -5.75 5.81 -20.92
CA ARG A 338 -4.53 6.44 -21.43
C ARG A 338 -3.60 5.38 -22.05
N ARG A 339 -2.82 5.72 -23.08
CA ARG A 339 -1.87 4.78 -23.71
C ARG A 339 -0.67 4.50 -22.80
N ALA A 340 0.00 5.55 -22.31
CA ALA A 340 1.18 5.44 -21.44
C ALA A 340 0.94 6.17 -20.12
N GLU A 341 1.56 5.70 -19.04
CA GLU A 341 1.50 6.34 -17.71
C GLU A 341 2.38 7.61 -17.65
N SER A 342 2.07 8.53 -16.73
CA SER A 342 2.77 9.81 -16.63
C SER A 342 3.81 9.69 -15.54
N GLY A 343 5.08 9.87 -15.89
CA GLY A 343 6.19 9.73 -14.97
C GLY A 343 6.78 8.32 -15.01
N TRP A 344 8.11 8.26 -14.95
CA TRP A 344 8.89 7.02 -15.06
C TRP A 344 8.47 5.95 -14.03
N LEU A 345 8.13 6.37 -12.80
CA LEU A 345 7.74 5.45 -11.74
C LEU A 345 6.37 4.81 -12.01
N GLN A 346 5.37 5.60 -12.42
CA GLN A 346 4.04 5.07 -12.74
C GLN A 346 4.08 4.13 -13.94
N GLU A 347 4.89 4.43 -14.96
CA GLU A 347 5.06 3.59 -16.15
C GLU A 347 5.67 2.23 -15.81
N GLN A 348 6.72 2.22 -14.98
CA GLN A 348 7.41 1.01 -14.54
C GLN A 348 6.66 0.24 -13.43
N SER A 349 5.49 0.72 -12.98
CA SER A 349 4.68 0.08 -11.94
C SER A 349 3.24 -0.21 -12.39
N MET A 350 2.40 0.82 -12.48
CA MET A 350 1.00 0.72 -12.90
C MET A 350 0.88 0.21 -14.35
N GLY A 351 1.81 0.61 -15.23
CA GLY A 351 1.88 0.11 -16.60
C GLY A 351 2.07 -1.41 -16.67
N VAL A 352 2.98 -1.94 -15.85
CA VAL A 352 3.24 -3.39 -15.74
C VAL A 352 2.01 -4.13 -15.20
N LEU A 353 1.39 -3.63 -14.12
CA LEU A 353 0.20 -4.26 -13.55
C LEU A 353 -0.97 -4.29 -14.55
N ARG A 354 -1.16 -3.21 -15.31
CA ARG A 354 -2.18 -3.14 -16.35
C ARG A 354 -1.92 -4.12 -17.48
N ALA A 355 -0.66 -4.22 -17.93
CA ALA A 355 -0.31 -5.15 -19.00
C ALA A 355 -0.49 -6.62 -18.57
N ARG A 356 -0.17 -6.96 -17.31
CA ARG A 356 -0.46 -8.28 -16.72
C ARG A 356 -1.95 -8.58 -16.70
N LEU A 357 -2.77 -7.64 -16.21
CA LEU A 357 -4.22 -7.80 -16.16
C LEU A 357 -4.82 -7.94 -17.58
N TYR A 358 -4.39 -7.09 -18.51
CA TYR A 358 -4.82 -7.15 -19.91
C TYR A 358 -4.50 -8.52 -20.54
N ARG A 359 -3.27 -9.01 -20.38
CA ARG A 359 -2.85 -10.32 -20.90
C ARG A 359 -3.73 -11.44 -20.37
N ARG A 360 -3.98 -11.47 -19.05
CA ARG A 360 -4.86 -12.46 -18.41
C ARG A 360 -6.27 -12.43 -18.99
N LEU A 361 -6.87 -11.24 -19.14
CA LEU A 361 -8.22 -11.11 -19.70
C LEU A 361 -8.28 -11.55 -21.17
N ARG A 362 -7.24 -11.24 -21.96
CA ARG A 362 -7.13 -11.69 -23.35
C ARG A 362 -6.95 -13.19 -23.47
N GLU A 363 -6.21 -13.84 -22.58
CA GLU A 363 -6.08 -15.30 -22.52
C GLU A 363 -7.42 -15.97 -22.21
N VAL A 364 -8.19 -15.42 -21.28
CA VAL A 364 -9.55 -15.92 -20.96
C VAL A 364 -10.50 -15.74 -22.15
N ASP A 365 -10.54 -14.54 -22.74
CA ASP A 365 -11.39 -14.20 -23.89
C ASP A 365 -11.06 -15.03 -25.15
N SER A 366 -9.81 -15.48 -25.31
CA SER A 366 -9.38 -16.27 -26.46
C SER A 366 -9.36 -17.79 -26.25
N GLY A 367 -9.53 -18.28 -25.01
CA GLY A 367 -9.38 -19.68 -24.65
C GLY A 367 -10.45 -20.62 -25.21
N GLU A 368 -10.15 -21.92 -25.29
CA GLU A 368 -11.03 -22.96 -25.86
C GLU A 368 -12.43 -23.00 -25.23
N ARG A 369 -12.55 -22.68 -23.94
CA ARG A 369 -13.85 -22.69 -23.24
C ARG A 369 -14.76 -21.55 -23.73
N ALA A 370 -14.22 -20.36 -23.95
CA ALA A 370 -14.93 -19.25 -24.58
C ALA A 370 -15.36 -19.62 -26.01
N GLN A 371 -14.49 -20.30 -26.77
CA GLN A 371 -14.78 -20.77 -28.13
C GLN A 371 -15.86 -21.87 -28.20
N ARG A 372 -15.96 -22.75 -27.19
CA ARG A 372 -16.96 -23.84 -27.14
C ARG A 372 -18.38 -23.37 -26.78
N SER A 373 -18.50 -22.28 -26.02
CA SER A 373 -19.79 -21.66 -25.63
C SER A 373 -20.54 -20.97 -26.79
N GLY A 374 -20.23 -21.27 -28.05
CA GLY A 374 -20.91 -20.69 -29.22
C GLY A 374 -20.56 -19.22 -29.51
N HIS A 375 -19.60 -18.64 -28.78
CA HIS A 375 -19.17 -17.27 -29.01
C HIS A 375 -18.49 -17.10 -30.37
N SER A 376 -18.90 -16.05 -31.09
CA SER A 376 -18.32 -15.58 -32.35
C SER A 376 -16.79 -15.55 -32.33
N ARG A 377 -16.16 -15.71 -33.51
CA ARG A 377 -14.71 -15.57 -33.77
C ARG A 377 -14.08 -14.22 -33.31
N ARG A 378 -14.84 -13.32 -32.69
CA ARG A 378 -14.46 -11.95 -32.32
C ARG A 378 -14.31 -11.79 -30.81
N SER A 379 -13.27 -11.07 -30.41
CA SER A 379 -12.95 -10.73 -29.01
C SER A 379 -14.03 -9.85 -28.35
N ARG A 380 -14.45 -10.21 -27.13
CA ARG A 380 -15.43 -9.47 -26.32
C ARG A 380 -14.81 -8.35 -25.49
N PHE A 381 -13.51 -8.43 -25.22
CA PHE A 381 -12.79 -7.45 -24.41
C PHE A 381 -11.77 -6.66 -25.24
N ARG A 382 -11.88 -5.33 -25.25
CA ARG A 382 -10.89 -4.45 -25.88
C ARG A 382 -10.56 -3.24 -25.01
N LEU A 383 -9.28 -2.86 -25.04
CA LEU A 383 -8.75 -1.65 -24.42
C LEU A 383 -8.49 -0.60 -25.53
N TYR A 384 -9.03 0.60 -25.35
CA TYR A 384 -9.00 1.70 -26.31
C TYR A 384 -8.28 2.91 -25.73
N CYS A 385 -7.65 3.70 -26.59
CA CYS A 385 -7.18 5.04 -26.26
C CYS A 385 -7.69 6.06 -27.30
N PRO A 386 -8.06 7.27 -26.87
CA PRO A 386 -8.48 8.36 -27.77
C PRO A 386 -7.29 9.00 -28.50
N GLU A 387 -7.28 8.88 -29.82
CA GLU A 387 -6.28 9.50 -30.69
C GLU A 387 -6.83 10.78 -31.31
N VAL A 388 -5.99 11.82 -31.31
CA VAL A 388 -6.28 13.11 -31.92
C VAL A 388 -5.12 13.46 -32.87
N PRO A 389 -5.40 13.89 -34.11
CA PRO A 389 -4.36 14.31 -35.04
C PRO A 389 -3.46 15.39 -34.44
N GLY A 390 -2.13 15.25 -34.60
CA GLY A 390 -1.16 16.21 -34.07
C GLY A 390 -0.75 16.01 -32.60
N VAL A 391 -1.36 15.07 -31.87
CA VAL A 391 -0.95 14.72 -30.48
C VAL A 391 0.02 13.53 -30.46
N ALA A 392 0.16 12.80 -31.57
CA ALA A 392 1.00 11.61 -31.69
C ALA A 392 2.49 11.87 -31.35
N PRO A 393 3.19 10.92 -30.70
CA PRO A 393 2.77 9.56 -30.34
C PRO A 393 1.89 9.46 -29.08
N ALA A 394 1.56 10.57 -28.43
CA ALA A 394 0.69 10.61 -27.26
C ALA A 394 -0.80 10.59 -27.66
N CYS A 395 -1.62 9.93 -26.84
CA CYS A 395 -3.08 9.99 -26.91
C CYS A 395 -3.60 11.05 -25.93
N VAL A 396 -4.90 11.38 -25.97
CA VAL A 396 -5.50 12.23 -24.92
C VAL A 396 -5.32 11.54 -23.57
N ASN A 397 -4.94 12.30 -22.53
CA ASN A 397 -4.75 11.75 -21.20
C ASN A 397 -6.10 11.52 -20.51
N VAL A 398 -6.58 10.28 -20.55
CA VAL A 398 -7.84 9.87 -19.91
C VAL A 398 -7.65 9.79 -18.39
N HIS A 399 -8.33 10.68 -17.68
CA HIS A 399 -8.38 10.73 -16.22
C HIS A 399 -9.79 10.45 -15.66
N SER A 400 -10.81 10.32 -16.51
CA SER A 400 -12.19 9.99 -16.10
C SER A 400 -12.26 8.67 -15.32
N LYS A 401 -13.31 8.54 -14.50
CA LYS A 401 -13.68 7.31 -13.80
C LYS A 401 -15.19 7.06 -13.98
N VAL A 402 -15.53 6.53 -15.14
CA VAL A 402 -16.91 6.32 -15.58
C VAL A 402 -17.15 4.84 -15.84
N MET A 403 -18.34 4.35 -15.48
CA MET A 403 -18.84 3.04 -15.88
C MET A 403 -20.28 3.16 -16.37
N VAL A 404 -20.60 2.51 -17.49
CA VAL A 404 -21.96 2.36 -18.00
C VAL A 404 -22.25 0.89 -18.25
N VAL A 405 -23.38 0.40 -17.73
CA VAL A 405 -23.85 -0.99 -17.90
C VAL A 405 -25.20 -0.99 -18.58
N ASP A 406 -25.32 -1.62 -19.75
CA ASP A 406 -26.57 -1.91 -20.48
C ASP A 406 -27.56 -0.74 -20.65
N ASP A 407 -27.08 0.50 -20.61
CA ASP A 407 -27.94 1.70 -20.49
C ASP A 407 -28.85 1.69 -19.23
N ALA A 408 -28.59 0.78 -18.29
CA ALA A 408 -29.33 0.57 -17.06
C ALA A 408 -28.65 1.16 -15.83
N LEU A 409 -27.31 1.34 -15.86
CA LEU A 409 -26.55 1.95 -14.78
C LEU A 409 -25.49 2.91 -15.34
N LEU A 410 -25.41 4.11 -14.76
CA LEU A 410 -24.32 5.06 -14.94
C LEU A 410 -23.62 5.28 -13.59
N VAL A 411 -22.28 5.22 -13.58
CA VAL A 411 -21.45 5.54 -12.41
C VAL A 411 -20.40 6.57 -12.81
N ILE A 412 -20.27 7.64 -12.03
CA ILE A 412 -19.28 8.72 -12.20
C ILE A 412 -18.67 9.04 -10.84
N GLY A 413 -17.36 9.16 -10.73
CA GLY A 413 -16.75 9.53 -9.45
C GLY A 413 -15.25 9.70 -9.48
N SER A 414 -14.62 9.48 -8.32
CA SER A 414 -13.17 9.65 -8.14
C SER A 414 -12.37 8.34 -8.14
N ALA A 415 -13.04 7.18 -8.01
CA ALA A 415 -12.39 5.89 -7.83
C ALA A 415 -11.81 5.31 -9.13
N ASN A 416 -10.50 5.08 -9.15
CA ASN A 416 -9.83 4.39 -10.25
C ASN A 416 -10.08 2.88 -10.21
N LEU A 417 -9.88 2.16 -11.32
CA LEU A 417 -9.86 0.69 -11.31
C LEU A 417 -8.49 0.17 -10.87
N ASN A 418 -8.05 0.59 -9.68
CA ASN A 418 -6.86 0.09 -8.98
C ASN A 418 -7.24 -0.37 -7.57
N ASN A 419 -6.42 -1.23 -6.97
CA ASN A 419 -6.66 -1.79 -5.64
C ASN A 419 -6.81 -0.68 -4.59
N ARG A 420 -6.02 0.39 -4.72
CA ARG A 420 -6.08 1.53 -3.80
C ARG A 420 -7.46 2.18 -3.73
N SER A 421 -8.10 2.44 -4.86
CA SER A 421 -9.42 3.10 -4.87
C SER A 421 -10.55 2.16 -4.43
N MET A 422 -10.32 0.84 -4.47
CA MET A 422 -11.28 -0.15 -4.00
C MET A 422 -11.27 -0.31 -2.47
N ALA A 423 -10.12 -0.09 -1.81
CA ALA A 423 -9.99 -0.39 -0.38
C ALA A 423 -9.24 0.64 0.49
N LEU A 424 -8.29 1.41 -0.08
CA LEU A 424 -7.31 2.18 0.71
C LEU A 424 -7.50 3.70 0.66
N ASP A 425 -7.63 4.27 -0.54
CA ASP A 425 -7.81 5.71 -0.73
C ASP A 425 -9.27 6.09 -0.44
N THR A 426 -9.49 7.30 0.07
CA THR A 426 -10.87 7.73 0.28
C THR A 426 -11.46 8.28 -1.00
N GLU A 427 -12.57 7.69 -1.45
CA GLU A 427 -13.18 7.94 -2.76
C GLU A 427 -14.68 8.26 -2.62
N CYS A 428 -15.29 8.80 -3.69
CA CYS A 428 -16.72 9.06 -3.77
C CYS A 428 -17.20 8.89 -5.22
N ASN A 429 -18.22 8.05 -5.42
CA ASN A 429 -18.91 7.87 -6.69
C ASN A 429 -20.40 8.17 -6.56
N LEU A 430 -20.99 8.67 -7.64
CA LEU A 430 -22.43 8.78 -7.83
C LEU A 430 -22.87 7.72 -8.84
N ALA A 431 -23.99 7.06 -8.56
CA ALA A 431 -24.58 6.06 -9.44
C ALA A 431 -26.07 6.31 -9.65
N VAL A 432 -26.55 6.10 -10.88
CA VAL A 432 -27.97 6.20 -11.26
C VAL A 432 -28.36 4.94 -11.99
N ALA A 433 -29.37 4.24 -11.46
CA ALA A 433 -29.94 3.07 -12.09
C ALA A 433 -31.29 3.41 -12.72
N ALA A 434 -31.54 2.90 -13.93
CA ALA A 434 -32.80 3.09 -14.62
C ALA A 434 -33.96 2.38 -13.90
N ASN A 435 -33.72 1.20 -13.30
CA ASN A 435 -34.74 0.39 -12.62
C ASN A 435 -36.02 0.19 -13.45
N GLY A 436 -35.89 0.08 -14.78
CA GLY A 436 -37.01 -0.05 -15.72
C GLY A 436 -37.61 1.28 -16.22
N ASP A 437 -37.18 2.44 -15.71
CA ASP A 437 -37.58 3.75 -16.24
C ASP A 437 -36.86 4.03 -17.58
N ALA A 438 -37.61 3.97 -18.68
CA ALA A 438 -37.11 4.20 -20.03
C ALA A 438 -36.52 5.61 -20.25
N ARG A 439 -37.00 6.61 -19.51
CA ARG A 439 -36.48 7.99 -19.59
C ARG A 439 -35.09 8.07 -18.98
N ILE A 440 -34.87 7.43 -17.83
CA ILE A 440 -33.55 7.36 -17.19
C ILE A 440 -32.61 6.52 -18.04
N ALA A 441 -33.07 5.37 -18.56
CA ALA A 441 -32.26 4.54 -19.46
C ALA A 441 -31.81 5.31 -20.72
N ALA A 442 -32.71 6.09 -21.33
CA ALA A 442 -32.37 6.96 -22.46
C ALA A 442 -31.37 8.07 -22.07
N GLY A 443 -31.45 8.60 -20.85
CA GLY A 443 -30.48 9.55 -20.30
C GLY A 443 -29.09 8.94 -20.12
N ILE A 444 -29.01 7.73 -19.56
CA ILE A 444 -27.77 6.95 -19.41
C ILE A 444 -27.16 6.63 -20.78
N ALA A 445 -27.99 6.17 -21.73
CA ALA A 445 -27.54 5.90 -23.09
C ALA A 445 -26.96 7.16 -23.77
N ARG A 446 -27.61 8.32 -23.59
CA ARG A 446 -27.13 9.60 -24.12
C ARG A 446 -25.80 10.01 -23.49
N ALA A 447 -25.62 9.79 -22.18
CA ALA A 447 -24.36 10.06 -21.51
C ALA A 447 -23.21 9.23 -22.13
N ARG A 448 -23.37 7.90 -22.27
CA ARG A 448 -22.40 7.06 -22.99
C ARG A 448 -22.16 7.55 -24.41
N ASN A 449 -23.22 7.84 -25.15
CA ASN A 449 -23.11 8.24 -26.55
C ASN A 449 -22.33 9.55 -26.69
N ARG A 450 -22.48 10.50 -25.76
CA ARG A 450 -21.71 11.74 -25.73
C ARG A 450 -20.21 11.49 -25.57
N LEU A 451 -19.82 10.61 -24.65
CA LEU A 451 -18.41 10.24 -24.44
C LEU A 451 -17.81 9.56 -25.67
N LEU A 452 -18.52 8.59 -26.25
CA LEU A 452 -18.08 7.93 -27.48
C LEU A 452 -18.02 8.91 -28.66
N ALA A 453 -19.01 9.79 -28.78
CA ALA A 453 -19.10 10.79 -29.86
C ALA A 453 -17.94 11.78 -29.79
N GLU A 454 -17.62 12.24 -28.58
CA GLU A 454 -16.42 13.02 -28.30
C GLU A 454 -15.17 12.27 -28.77
N HIS A 455 -14.88 11.07 -28.25
CA HIS A 455 -13.65 10.35 -28.58
C HIS A 455 -13.52 10.00 -30.06
N LEU A 456 -14.64 9.71 -30.73
CA LEU A 456 -14.71 9.38 -32.15
C LEU A 456 -14.83 10.62 -33.06
N GLY A 457 -14.97 11.83 -32.51
CA GLY A 457 -15.17 13.07 -33.25
C GLY A 457 -16.47 13.11 -34.08
N VAL A 458 -17.52 12.40 -33.66
CA VAL A 458 -18.83 12.31 -34.36
C VAL A 458 -19.95 12.89 -33.49
N THR A 459 -21.21 12.78 -33.92
CA THR A 459 -22.37 13.23 -33.13
C THR A 459 -22.94 12.10 -32.26
N ASP A 460 -23.58 12.45 -31.14
CA ASP A 460 -24.29 11.50 -30.27
C ASP A 460 -25.31 10.64 -31.05
N ALA A 461 -25.96 11.25 -32.07
CA ALA A 461 -26.92 10.58 -32.94
C ALA A 461 -26.26 9.54 -33.86
N ALA A 462 -25.05 9.80 -34.35
CA ALA A 462 -24.29 8.83 -35.13
C ALA A 462 -23.91 7.61 -34.28
N VAL A 463 -23.49 7.82 -33.02
CA VAL A 463 -23.21 6.73 -32.06
C VAL A 463 -24.47 5.93 -31.76
N ALA A 464 -25.60 6.61 -31.49
CA ALA A 464 -26.88 5.94 -31.26
C ALA A 464 -27.29 5.05 -32.45
N SER A 465 -27.16 5.58 -33.68
CA SER A 465 -27.46 4.86 -34.92
C SER A 465 -26.51 3.66 -35.17
N ALA A 466 -25.23 3.79 -34.81
CA ALA A 466 -24.27 2.69 -34.90
C ALA A 466 -24.60 1.56 -33.92
N LEU A 467 -25.06 1.91 -32.71
CA LEU A 467 -25.45 0.96 -31.65
C LEU A 467 -26.83 0.32 -31.86
N SER A 468 -27.74 0.93 -32.63
CA SER A 468 -29.10 0.42 -32.84
C SER A 468 -29.21 -0.69 -33.90
N ARG A 469 -28.14 -0.99 -34.64
CA ARG A 469 -28.14 -1.98 -35.74
C ARG A 469 -27.86 -3.44 -35.27
N ASP A 470 -28.29 -3.81 -34.06
CA ASP A 470 -27.91 -5.07 -33.36
C ASP A 470 -26.39 -5.29 -33.25
N LYS A 471 -25.61 -4.21 -33.35
CA LYS A 471 -24.16 -4.23 -33.26
C LYS A 471 -23.72 -4.14 -31.81
N GLY A 472 -22.68 -4.91 -31.50
CA GLY A 472 -21.92 -4.82 -30.28
C GLY A 472 -21.23 -3.45 -30.11
N LEU A 473 -20.74 -3.16 -28.90
CA LEU A 473 -20.05 -1.90 -28.61
C LEU A 473 -18.80 -1.73 -29.49
N HIS A 474 -18.05 -2.81 -29.67
CA HIS A 474 -16.86 -2.83 -30.52
C HIS A 474 -17.19 -2.62 -31.99
N ASP A 475 -18.27 -3.21 -32.49
CA ASP A 475 -18.72 -3.03 -33.87
C ASP A 475 -19.17 -1.61 -34.16
N ALA A 476 -19.79 -0.94 -33.19
CA ALA A 476 -20.15 0.47 -33.31
C ALA A 476 -18.90 1.37 -33.35
N ILE A 477 -17.91 1.13 -32.49
CA ILE A 477 -16.63 1.83 -32.50
C ILE A 477 -15.90 1.60 -33.82
N ASP A 478 -15.79 0.34 -34.28
CA ASP A 478 -15.12 -0.01 -35.54
C ASP A 478 -15.84 0.62 -36.76
N THR A 479 -17.18 0.72 -36.74
CA THR A 479 -17.97 1.36 -37.81
C THR A 479 -17.73 2.87 -37.88
N LEU A 480 -17.46 3.51 -36.74
CA LEU A 480 -17.26 4.95 -36.61
C LEU A 480 -15.78 5.35 -36.61
N HIS A 481 -14.87 4.38 -36.64
CA HIS A 481 -13.43 4.61 -36.69
C HIS A 481 -13.05 5.32 -37.99
N ARG A 482 -12.19 6.33 -37.88
CA ARG A 482 -11.69 7.11 -39.03
C ARG A 482 -10.18 7.26 -38.94
N ASP A 483 -9.48 6.60 -39.86
CA ASP A 483 -8.02 6.64 -39.93
C ASP A 483 -7.49 8.06 -40.16
N GLY A 484 -6.48 8.48 -39.40
CA GLY A 484 -5.86 9.80 -39.52
C GLY A 484 -6.72 10.97 -39.02
N GLU A 485 -7.93 10.70 -38.56
CA GLU A 485 -8.81 11.66 -37.87
C GLU A 485 -8.87 11.37 -36.37
N ARG A 486 -9.66 12.15 -35.64
CA ARG A 486 -9.95 11.86 -34.24
C ARG A 486 -10.74 10.56 -34.12
N THR A 487 -10.26 9.62 -33.32
CA THR A 487 -10.84 8.28 -33.23
C THR A 487 -10.46 7.56 -31.93
N LEU A 488 -11.12 6.44 -31.66
CA LEU A 488 -10.69 5.47 -30.65
C LEU A 488 -9.89 4.36 -31.33
N THR A 489 -8.68 4.13 -30.83
CA THR A 489 -7.79 3.10 -31.34
C THR A 489 -7.57 2.04 -30.27
N ALA A 490 -7.84 0.78 -30.62
CA ALA A 490 -7.54 -0.34 -29.74
C ALA A 490 -6.02 -0.48 -29.58
N PHE A 491 -5.55 -0.70 -28.36
CA PHE A 491 -4.13 -0.87 -28.11
C PHE A 491 -3.85 -2.02 -27.15
N THR A 492 -2.69 -2.64 -27.31
CA THR A 492 -2.16 -3.66 -26.40
C THR A 492 -1.09 -3.02 -25.54
N PRO A 493 -1.25 -2.97 -24.20
CA PRO A 493 -0.18 -2.52 -23.31
C PRO A 493 1.07 -3.40 -23.50
N GLU A 494 2.22 -2.77 -23.77
CA GLU A 494 3.49 -3.49 -23.86
C GLU A 494 3.91 -3.98 -22.47
N LEU A 495 4.32 -5.24 -22.38
CA LEU A 495 5.00 -5.78 -21.21
C LEU A 495 6.37 -6.28 -21.64
N LYS A 496 7.42 -5.49 -21.35
CA LYS A 496 8.80 -5.90 -21.59
C LYS A 496 9.23 -6.84 -20.48
N ASP A 497 9.80 -8.00 -20.83
CA ASP A 497 10.19 -9.04 -19.86
C ASP A 497 11.16 -8.52 -18.78
N ALA A 498 11.99 -7.53 -19.12
CA ALA A 498 12.89 -6.88 -18.17
C ALA A 498 12.15 -6.06 -17.11
N ASP A 499 11.10 -5.33 -17.50
CA ASP A 499 10.30 -4.47 -16.63
C ASP A 499 9.34 -5.33 -15.78
N ASP A 500 8.81 -6.42 -16.35
CA ASP A 500 8.01 -7.42 -15.64
C ASP A 500 8.80 -8.12 -14.52
N ALA A 501 10.07 -8.45 -14.78
CA ALA A 501 10.97 -9.06 -13.81
C ALA A 501 11.52 -8.08 -12.76
N ALA A 502 11.52 -6.77 -13.05
CA ALA A 502 12.02 -5.72 -12.19
C ALA A 502 10.93 -5.05 -11.33
N SER A 503 9.66 -5.10 -11.75
CA SER A 503 8.54 -4.49 -11.04
C SER A 503 8.30 -5.21 -9.69
N PRO A 504 8.26 -4.47 -8.57
CA PRO A 504 7.78 -4.99 -7.29
C PRO A 504 6.40 -5.65 -7.42
N GLY A 505 6.06 -6.54 -6.48
CA GLY A 505 4.72 -7.12 -6.43
C GLY A 505 3.63 -6.05 -6.26
N ALA A 506 2.41 -6.33 -6.73
CA ALA A 506 1.27 -5.41 -6.67
C ALA A 506 1.03 -4.82 -5.27
N VAL A 507 1.36 -5.58 -4.21
CA VAL A 507 1.25 -5.20 -2.79
C VAL A 507 2.05 -3.93 -2.43
N VAL A 508 3.13 -3.60 -3.15
CA VAL A 508 3.96 -2.42 -2.86
C VAL A 508 3.54 -1.20 -3.68
N LEU A 509 3.10 -1.43 -4.93
CA LEU A 509 2.82 -0.37 -5.90
C LEU A 509 1.35 0.06 -5.91
N ASP A 510 0.44 -0.88 -5.70
CA ASP A 510 -1.01 -0.69 -5.65
C ASP A 510 -1.61 -1.49 -4.48
N PRO A 511 -1.33 -1.08 -3.23
CA PRO A 511 -1.78 -1.79 -2.03
C PRO A 511 -3.28 -1.66 -1.78
N MET A 512 -3.89 -2.76 -1.32
CA MET A 512 -5.25 -2.77 -0.76
C MET A 512 -5.29 -2.32 0.71
N GLU A 513 -4.17 -2.43 1.43
CA GLU A 513 -4.07 -2.19 2.87
C GLU A 513 -3.06 -1.08 3.21
N PRO A 514 -3.20 -0.42 4.38
CA PRO A 514 -2.24 0.57 4.84
C PRO A 514 -0.81 0.04 4.84
N ILE A 515 0.09 0.86 4.34
CA ILE A 515 1.48 0.48 4.18
C ILE A 515 2.21 0.66 5.52
N ASP A 516 2.71 -0.42 6.11
CA ASP A 516 3.61 -0.35 7.26
C ASP A 516 5.03 0.02 6.79
N PHE A 517 5.51 1.21 7.17
CA PHE A 517 6.82 1.73 6.75
C PHE A 517 7.99 0.82 7.18
N GLU A 518 7.86 0.04 8.26
CA GLU A 518 8.89 -0.93 8.65
C GLU A 518 9.01 -2.08 7.63
N ASN A 519 7.92 -2.42 6.93
CA ASN A 519 7.90 -3.44 5.87
C ASN A 519 8.36 -2.89 4.50
N VAL A 520 8.06 -1.64 4.16
CA VAL A 520 8.45 -1.00 2.89
C VAL A 520 9.96 -0.89 2.73
N MET A 521 10.64 -0.55 3.81
CA MET A 521 12.10 -0.51 3.80
C MET A 521 12.68 -1.91 3.58
N GLY A 522 12.00 -2.97 4.00
CA GLY A 522 12.34 -4.34 3.62
C GLY A 522 12.17 -4.60 2.11
N THR A 523 11.08 -4.12 1.49
CA THR A 523 10.72 -4.42 0.09
C THR A 523 11.44 -3.56 -0.96
N PHE A 524 11.73 -2.29 -0.63
CA PHE A 524 12.56 -1.40 -1.46
C PHE A 524 14.01 -1.82 -1.49
N ILE A 525 14.50 -2.37 -0.37
CA ILE A 525 15.83 -2.94 -0.37
C ILE A 525 15.67 -4.26 -1.17
N GLU A 526 14.74 -5.20 -0.90
CA GLU A 526 14.59 -6.52 -1.59
C GLU A 526 14.49 -6.54 -3.13
N THR A 527 14.17 -5.40 -3.76
CA THR A 527 14.08 -5.25 -5.21
C THR A 527 15.27 -4.47 -5.75
N GLU A 528 16.50 -4.99 -5.62
CA GLU A 528 17.51 -4.71 -6.64
C GLU A 528 17.05 -5.38 -7.95
N ALA A 529 16.21 -4.65 -8.68
CA ALA A 529 16.26 -4.68 -10.13
C ALA A 529 17.73 -4.56 -10.53
N ARG A 530 18.20 -5.47 -11.37
CA ARG A 530 19.58 -5.48 -11.87
C ARG A 530 19.93 -4.06 -12.30
N PRO A 531 20.93 -3.39 -11.71
CA PRO A 531 21.40 -2.16 -12.30
C PRO A 531 21.99 -2.56 -13.66
N LEU A 532 21.28 -2.22 -14.74
CA LEU A 532 21.83 -2.30 -16.09
C LEU A 532 23.17 -1.56 -16.02
N LEU A 533 24.26 -2.27 -16.34
CA LEU A 533 25.62 -1.75 -16.35
C LEU A 533 25.69 -0.37 -17.01
N ALA A 534 24.84 -0.10 -18.00
CA ALA A 534 24.68 1.18 -18.67
C ALA A 534 24.42 2.38 -17.72
N GLY A 535 23.55 2.28 -16.71
CA GLY A 535 23.27 3.40 -15.80
C GLY A 535 24.44 3.73 -14.88
N ARG A 536 25.15 2.70 -14.41
CA ARG A 536 26.40 2.85 -13.64
C ARG A 536 27.54 3.35 -14.52
N ILE A 537 27.61 2.91 -15.77
CA ILE A 537 28.59 3.38 -16.76
C ILE A 537 28.29 4.83 -17.15
N ILE A 538 27.03 5.22 -17.35
CA ILE A 538 26.65 6.61 -17.67
C ILE A 538 26.93 7.52 -16.47
N ALA A 539 26.60 7.09 -15.24
CA ALA A 539 26.96 7.84 -14.04
C ALA A 539 28.49 7.93 -13.85
N LEU A 540 29.22 6.86 -14.14
CA LEU A 540 30.69 6.83 -14.10
C LEU A 540 31.29 7.71 -15.21
N VAL A 541 30.76 7.68 -16.42
CA VAL A 541 31.19 8.50 -17.56
C VAL A 541 30.84 9.96 -17.33
N ALA A 542 29.66 10.28 -16.80
CA ALA A 542 29.29 11.63 -16.40
C ALA A 542 30.19 12.13 -15.26
N LEU A 543 30.48 11.29 -14.27
CA LEU A 543 31.45 11.60 -13.21
C LEU A 543 32.86 11.82 -13.80
N LEU A 544 33.30 10.96 -14.71
CA LEU A 544 34.60 11.09 -15.38
C LEU A 544 34.66 12.33 -16.28
N LEU A 545 33.57 12.71 -16.95
CA LEU A 545 33.46 13.93 -17.76
C LEU A 545 33.41 15.18 -16.88
N VAL A 546 32.75 15.13 -15.73
CA VAL A 546 32.77 16.21 -14.72
C VAL A 546 34.17 16.35 -14.11
N LEU A 547 34.82 15.24 -13.78
CA LEU A 547 36.19 15.23 -13.26
C LEU A 547 37.20 15.68 -14.32
N ALA A 548 37.03 15.26 -15.57
CA ALA A 548 37.83 15.71 -16.71
C ALA A 548 37.56 17.20 -17.00
N GLY A 549 36.30 17.64 -16.91
CA GLY A 549 35.90 19.04 -17.04
C GLY A 549 36.47 19.92 -15.93
N MET A 550 36.50 19.42 -14.68
CA MET A 550 37.17 20.06 -13.55
C MET A 550 38.69 20.07 -13.73
N ALA A 551 39.30 19.00 -14.26
CA ALA A 551 40.73 18.93 -14.54
C ALA A 551 41.13 19.85 -15.72
N LEU A 552 40.28 19.96 -16.74
CA LEU A 552 40.40 20.88 -17.86
C LEU A 552 40.22 22.33 -17.38
N ALA A 553 39.21 22.60 -16.56
CA ALA A 553 39.02 23.89 -15.93
C ALA A 553 40.23 24.24 -15.03
N TRP A 554 40.76 23.28 -14.27
CA TRP A 554 41.96 23.46 -13.45
C TRP A 554 43.23 23.72 -14.28
N ARG A 555 43.32 23.14 -15.47
CA ARG A 555 44.49 23.27 -16.35
C ARG A 555 44.44 24.49 -17.27
N TYR A 556 43.25 24.93 -17.67
CA TYR A 556 43.05 25.97 -18.69
C TYR A 556 42.36 27.24 -18.16
N THR A 557 41.97 27.30 -16.87
CA THR A 557 41.49 28.53 -16.23
C THR A 557 42.36 28.94 -15.03
N PRO A 558 42.26 30.19 -14.53
CA PRO A 558 43.00 30.67 -13.36
C PRO A 558 42.63 30.00 -12.03
N LEU A 559 41.75 28.99 -12.01
CA LEU A 559 41.38 28.25 -10.79
C LEU A 559 42.61 27.65 -10.07
N ARG A 560 43.66 27.27 -10.80
CA ARG A 560 44.96 26.85 -10.25
C ARG A 560 45.65 27.95 -9.43
N GLU A 561 45.44 29.22 -9.76
CA GLU A 561 46.08 30.37 -9.09
C GLU A 561 45.37 30.77 -7.78
N TRP A 562 44.10 30.39 -7.65
CA TRP A 562 43.28 30.55 -6.44
C TRP A 562 43.47 29.39 -5.45
N ALA A 563 43.91 28.23 -5.94
CA ALA A 563 44.24 27.04 -5.15
C ALA A 563 45.76 26.79 -5.06
N ASP A 564 46.54 27.87 -5.01
CA ASP A 564 47.98 27.81 -4.79
C ASP A 564 48.25 27.30 -3.36
N LEU A 565 48.71 26.05 -3.24
CA LEU A 565 48.92 25.35 -1.96
C LEU A 565 49.73 26.20 -0.95
N PRO A 566 50.76 26.98 -1.34
CA PRO A 566 51.47 27.90 -0.45
C PRO A 566 50.66 29.13 -0.01
N ARG A 567 49.67 29.61 -0.77
CA ARG A 567 48.77 30.71 -0.35
C ARG A 567 47.71 30.21 0.62
N VAL A 568 47.15 29.02 0.37
CA VAL A 568 46.20 28.36 1.28
C VAL A 568 46.88 27.99 2.59
N MET A 569 48.09 27.42 2.54
CA MET A 569 48.87 27.12 3.75
C MET A 569 49.25 28.39 4.52
N ARG A 570 49.63 29.49 3.85
CA ARG A 570 49.88 30.79 4.52
C ARG A 570 48.64 31.41 5.16
N ALA A 571 47.48 31.28 4.53
CA ALA A 571 46.21 31.74 5.10
C ALA A 571 45.81 30.91 6.33
N VAL A 572 45.96 29.59 6.26
CA VAL A 572 45.75 28.65 7.37
C VAL A 572 46.71 28.95 8.54
N GLU A 573 47.98 29.16 8.26
CA GLU A 573 49.00 29.45 9.27
C GLU A 573 48.79 30.83 9.92
N ARG A 574 48.38 31.85 9.14
CA ARG A 574 48.00 33.17 9.65
C ARG A 574 46.77 33.11 10.56
N ILE A 575 45.77 32.29 10.22
CA ILE A 575 44.59 32.08 11.07
C ILE A 575 44.97 31.29 12.33
N ARG A 576 45.79 30.25 12.21
CA ARG A 576 46.23 29.42 13.35
C ARG A 576 47.02 30.20 14.41
N LEU A 577 47.78 31.21 13.99
CA LEU A 577 48.59 32.06 14.87
C LEU A 577 47.80 33.19 15.56
N MET A 578 46.54 33.43 15.20
CA MET A 578 45.72 34.43 15.89
C MET A 578 45.32 33.91 17.28
N PRO A 579 45.58 34.67 18.38
CA PRO A 579 45.21 34.25 19.74
C PRO A 579 43.72 33.95 19.92
N LEU A 580 42.87 34.61 19.13
CA LEU A 580 41.41 34.47 19.15
C LEU A 580 40.87 33.41 18.17
N ALA A 581 41.72 32.70 17.42
CA ALA A 581 41.28 31.76 16.38
C ALA A 581 40.34 30.64 16.89
N PRO A 582 40.58 30.03 18.07
CA PRO A 582 39.65 29.04 18.62
C PRO A 582 38.28 29.65 19.00
N LEU A 583 38.23 30.91 19.41
CA LEU A 583 36.95 31.58 19.73
C LEU A 583 36.20 31.94 18.43
N MET A 584 36.92 32.40 17.41
CA MET A 584 36.37 32.70 16.09
C MET A 584 35.77 31.45 15.44
N ILE A 585 36.44 30.30 15.51
CA ILE A 585 35.90 29.07 14.91
C ILE A 585 34.65 28.59 15.68
N MET A 586 34.58 28.78 17.00
CA MET A 586 33.35 28.48 17.75
C MET A 586 32.18 29.38 17.32
N ALA A 587 32.43 30.67 17.10
CA ALA A 587 31.42 31.60 16.59
C ALA A 587 30.94 31.21 15.17
N VAL A 588 31.87 30.78 14.31
CA VAL A 588 31.55 30.26 12.97
C VAL A 588 30.68 28.99 13.03
N TYR A 589 30.93 28.09 13.98
CA TYR A 589 30.06 26.92 14.17
C TYR A 589 28.66 27.31 14.60
N VAL A 590 28.52 28.24 15.56
CA VAL A 590 27.20 28.70 16.02
C VAL A 590 26.45 29.40 14.88
N ALA A 591 27.07 30.36 14.21
CA ALA A 591 26.45 31.09 13.11
C ALA A 591 26.16 30.16 11.91
N GLY A 592 27.15 29.37 11.50
CA GLY A 592 27.08 28.45 10.36
C GLY A 592 26.01 27.37 10.56
N THR A 593 25.91 26.79 11.75
CA THR A 593 24.83 25.83 12.03
C THR A 593 23.47 26.51 12.07
N LEU A 594 23.32 27.74 12.56
CA LEU A 594 22.02 28.44 12.52
C LEU A 594 21.56 28.79 11.10
N VAL A 595 22.48 29.09 10.17
CA VAL A 595 22.17 29.36 8.76
C VAL A 595 22.24 28.12 7.85
N MET A 596 22.20 26.93 8.45
CA MET A 596 22.16 25.61 7.77
C MET A 596 23.38 25.26 6.91
N VAL A 597 24.56 25.79 7.22
CA VAL A 597 25.82 25.33 6.60
C VAL A 597 26.05 23.85 6.96
N PRO A 598 26.43 22.99 5.99
CA PRO A 598 26.73 21.59 6.27
C PRO A 598 27.84 21.44 7.32
N VAL A 599 27.50 20.80 8.44
CA VAL A 599 28.40 20.66 9.60
C VAL A 599 29.67 19.88 9.26
N THR A 600 29.62 18.96 8.29
CA THR A 600 30.76 18.19 7.79
C THR A 600 31.83 19.09 7.16
N VAL A 601 31.44 20.14 6.46
CA VAL A 601 32.36 21.12 5.87
C VAL A 601 33.09 21.89 6.97
N LEU A 602 32.37 22.32 8.01
CA LEU A 602 32.97 23.01 9.15
C LEU A 602 33.97 22.10 9.90
N ILE A 603 33.65 20.81 10.06
CA ILE A 603 34.54 19.81 10.68
C ILE A 603 35.84 19.67 9.88
N VAL A 604 35.74 19.47 8.56
CA VAL A 604 36.94 19.31 7.71
C VAL A 604 37.78 20.58 7.72
N VAL A 605 37.20 21.75 7.58
CA VAL A 605 37.93 23.03 7.64
C VAL A 605 38.63 23.22 8.97
N THR A 606 37.96 22.91 10.09
CA THR A 606 38.53 23.05 11.44
C THR A 606 39.69 22.08 11.67
N VAL A 607 39.56 20.85 11.20
CA VAL A 607 40.63 19.84 11.24
C VAL A 607 41.83 20.28 10.38
N VAL A 608 41.59 20.82 9.19
CA VAL A 608 42.67 21.32 8.31
C VAL A 608 43.38 22.52 8.93
N VAL A 609 42.66 23.44 9.57
CA VAL A 609 43.23 24.68 10.11
C VAL A 609 44.04 24.44 11.39
N PHE A 610 43.53 23.61 12.30
CA PHE A 610 44.11 23.41 13.64
C PHE A 610 44.86 22.08 13.80
N GLY A 611 44.86 21.25 12.76
CA GLY A 611 45.43 19.91 12.79
C GLY A 611 44.47 18.86 13.38
N PRO A 612 44.83 17.57 13.33
CA PRO A 612 43.93 16.46 13.64
C PRO A 612 43.43 16.48 15.10
N PHE A 613 44.30 16.69 16.08
CA PHE A 613 43.94 16.59 17.49
C PHE A 613 43.21 17.84 18.00
N ALA A 614 43.80 19.02 17.82
CA ALA A 614 43.18 20.27 18.24
C ALA A 614 41.94 20.59 17.38
N GLY A 615 41.99 20.31 16.08
CA GLY A 615 40.85 20.48 15.18
C GLY A 615 39.70 19.51 15.48
N ALA A 616 39.96 18.26 15.87
CA ALA A 616 38.91 17.35 16.35
C ALA A 616 38.27 17.86 17.64
N ALA A 617 39.06 18.34 18.60
CA ALA A 617 38.56 18.90 19.85
C ALA A 617 37.71 20.16 19.60
N TYR A 618 38.17 21.06 18.75
CA TYR A 618 37.42 22.27 18.35
C TYR A 618 36.17 21.93 17.54
N ALA A 619 36.23 20.95 16.63
CA ALA A 619 35.05 20.51 15.89
C ALA A 619 33.99 19.91 16.82
N LEU A 620 34.40 19.11 17.82
CA LEU A 620 33.48 18.54 18.80
C LEU A 620 32.86 19.61 19.70
N ALA A 621 33.66 20.59 20.15
CA ALA A 621 33.17 21.74 20.91
C ALA A 621 32.20 22.60 20.07
N GLY A 622 32.57 22.92 18.83
CA GLY A 622 31.79 23.76 17.92
C GLY A 622 30.46 23.12 17.53
N THR A 623 30.46 21.83 17.22
CA THR A 623 29.21 21.09 16.96
C THR A 623 28.31 21.01 18.19
N SER A 624 28.88 20.85 19.38
CA SER A 624 28.10 20.87 20.63
C SER A 624 27.51 22.25 20.93
N LEU A 625 28.26 23.34 20.71
CA LEU A 625 27.78 24.71 20.84
C LEU A 625 26.69 25.04 19.80
N GLY A 626 26.86 24.62 18.55
CA GLY A 626 25.85 24.76 17.50
C GLY A 626 24.58 23.98 17.82
N ALA A 627 24.71 22.77 18.39
CA ALA A 627 23.58 22.00 18.88
C ALA A 627 22.85 22.68 20.04
N MET A 628 23.60 23.24 20.99
CA MET A 628 23.05 24.02 22.10
C MET A 628 22.28 25.26 21.62
N ALA A 629 22.83 25.99 20.65
CA ALA A 629 22.20 27.18 20.07
C ALA A 629 20.90 26.81 19.34
N GLY A 630 20.94 25.80 18.45
CA GLY A 630 19.75 25.32 17.74
C GLY A 630 18.68 24.76 18.70
N TYR A 631 19.10 24.06 19.76
CA TYR A 631 18.21 23.60 20.84
C TYR A 631 17.55 24.78 21.55
N GLY A 632 18.31 25.81 21.92
CA GLY A 632 17.80 27.01 22.57
C GLY A 632 16.76 27.74 21.73
N VAL A 633 17.02 27.89 20.42
CA VAL A 633 16.06 28.46 19.46
C VAL A 633 14.79 27.61 19.40
N GLY A 634 14.93 26.28 19.25
CA GLY A 634 13.79 25.35 19.24
C GLY A 634 12.96 25.39 20.53
N ARG A 635 13.62 25.49 21.68
CA ARG A 635 12.99 25.58 23.00
C ARG A 635 12.23 26.90 23.17
N GLY A 636 12.80 28.00 22.69
CA GLY A 636 12.20 29.34 22.73
C GLY A 636 11.00 29.49 21.80
N LEU A 637 11.03 28.86 20.62
CA LEU A 637 9.91 28.85 19.67
C LEU A 637 8.72 28.00 20.16
N GLY A 638 8.98 27.05 21.06
CA GLY A 638 7.96 26.20 21.66
C GLY A 638 7.46 25.10 20.71
N ARG A 639 6.76 24.12 21.31
CA ARG A 639 6.24 22.93 20.61
C ARG A 639 5.27 23.29 19.48
N ASP A 640 4.50 24.36 19.66
CA ASP A 640 3.44 24.78 18.73
C ASP A 640 3.99 25.40 17.45
N ALA A 641 5.16 26.05 17.49
CA ALA A 641 5.81 26.59 16.29
C ALA A 641 6.42 25.46 15.44
N VAL A 642 7.14 24.51 16.06
CA VAL A 642 7.71 23.36 15.34
C VAL A 642 6.62 22.43 14.79
N GLN A 643 5.49 22.29 15.48
CA GLN A 643 4.30 21.60 14.95
C GLN A 643 3.67 22.32 13.75
N ARG A 644 3.73 23.66 13.70
CA ARG A 644 3.25 24.48 12.57
C ARG A 644 4.19 24.47 11.37
N PHE A 645 5.50 24.32 11.58
CA PHE A 645 6.51 24.41 10.52
C PHE A 645 7.07 23.05 10.04
N GLY A 646 6.95 21.98 10.84
CA GLY A 646 7.67 20.71 10.60
C GLY A 646 6.93 19.61 9.84
N GLY A 647 5.61 19.68 9.64
CA GLY A 647 4.86 18.59 8.99
C GLY A 647 4.89 17.25 9.77
N GLN A 648 4.16 16.25 9.25
CA GLN A 648 3.85 15.03 10.02
C GLN A 648 5.06 14.11 10.31
N ARG A 649 6.08 14.07 9.44
CA ARG A 649 7.29 13.24 9.67
C ARG A 649 8.12 13.72 10.86
N LEU A 650 8.18 15.03 11.08
CA LEU A 650 8.84 15.63 12.24
C LEU A 650 8.00 15.46 13.53
N ASN A 651 6.67 15.39 13.40
CA ASN A 651 5.76 15.08 14.51
C ASN A 651 5.80 13.60 14.94
N ALA A 652 6.11 12.68 14.02
CA ALA A 652 6.38 11.28 14.34
C ALA A 652 7.72 11.13 15.08
N LEU A 653 8.76 11.84 14.58
CA LEU A 653 10.09 11.89 15.20
C LEU A 653 10.04 12.46 16.63
N SER A 654 9.27 13.53 16.86
CA SER A 654 9.08 14.10 18.21
C SER A 654 8.32 13.17 19.18
N ARG A 655 7.51 12.23 18.67
CA ARG A 655 6.70 11.31 19.49
C ARG A 655 7.45 10.02 19.83
N GLN A 656 8.18 9.44 18.88
CA GLN A 656 8.98 8.21 19.09
C GLN A 656 10.21 8.42 19.98
N ILE A 657 10.72 9.64 20.09
CA ILE A 657 11.98 9.93 20.79
C ILE A 657 11.77 10.22 22.30
N GLY A 658 10.51 10.27 22.76
CA GLY A 658 10.16 10.69 24.12
C GLY A 658 10.77 9.88 25.26
N ASP A 659 11.06 8.59 25.03
CA ASP A 659 11.31 7.64 26.12
C ASP A 659 12.80 7.32 26.35
N HIS A 660 13.68 7.58 25.36
CA HIS A 660 15.13 7.37 25.47
C HIS A 660 15.97 8.50 24.85
N GLY A 661 15.86 9.71 25.41
CA GLY A 661 16.42 10.95 24.85
C GLY A 661 17.91 10.92 24.47
N LEU A 662 18.77 10.28 25.29
CA LEU A 662 20.22 10.21 25.01
C LEU A 662 20.53 9.27 23.83
N LEU A 663 19.96 8.07 23.85
CA LEU A 663 20.19 7.06 22.83
C LEU A 663 19.66 7.53 21.47
N ALA A 664 18.46 8.12 21.46
CA ALA A 664 17.87 8.68 20.25
C ALA A 664 18.77 9.75 19.63
N MET A 665 19.37 10.62 20.46
CA MET A 665 20.31 11.63 19.99
C MET A 665 21.59 11.03 19.41
N ILE A 666 22.12 9.94 19.97
CA ILE A 666 23.29 9.23 19.41
C ILE A 666 22.96 8.68 18.02
N VAL A 667 21.82 7.99 17.89
CA VAL A 667 21.39 7.38 16.61
C VAL A 667 21.16 8.45 15.54
N LEU A 668 20.52 9.56 15.89
CA LEU A 668 20.26 10.68 14.98
C LEU A 668 21.54 11.36 14.46
N ARG A 669 22.67 11.25 15.16
CA ARG A 669 23.96 11.78 14.70
C ARG A 669 24.74 10.80 13.84
N LEU A 670 24.58 9.51 14.11
CA LEU A 670 25.25 8.45 13.34
C LEU A 670 24.56 8.21 11.99
N MET A 671 23.25 8.47 11.90
CA MET A 671 22.47 8.33 10.67
C MET A 671 22.13 9.71 10.09
N PRO A 672 22.64 10.09 8.91
CA PRO A 672 22.42 11.41 8.31
C PRO A 672 21.03 11.52 7.67
N ILE A 673 19.98 11.39 8.47
CA ILE A 673 18.59 11.35 8.02
C ILE A 673 18.05 12.78 7.76
N ALA A 674 18.59 13.79 8.46
CA ALA A 674 18.14 15.17 8.34
C ALA A 674 19.27 16.21 8.61
N PRO A 675 19.14 17.45 8.11
CA PRO A 675 20.12 18.52 8.35
C PRO A 675 20.34 18.81 9.84
N PHE A 676 21.60 19.04 10.23
CA PHE A 676 22.04 19.19 11.63
C PHE A 676 21.21 20.21 12.43
N THR A 677 20.96 21.38 11.84
CA THR A 677 20.18 22.49 12.41
C THR A 677 18.74 22.11 12.71
N LEU A 678 18.10 21.42 11.77
CA LEU A 678 16.69 21.05 11.86
C LEU A 678 16.48 20.05 12.99
N VAL A 679 17.39 19.07 13.12
CA VAL A 679 17.38 18.12 14.24
C VAL A 679 17.45 18.86 15.58
N ASN A 680 18.34 19.84 15.72
CA ASN A 680 18.50 20.60 16.97
C ASN A 680 17.28 21.44 17.34
N LEU A 681 16.66 22.09 16.35
CA LEU A 681 15.45 22.88 16.53
C LEU A 681 14.30 22.00 17.05
N VAL A 682 14.12 20.83 16.44
CA VAL A 682 13.04 19.89 16.77
C VAL A 682 13.27 19.27 18.13
N VAL A 683 14.50 18.88 18.42
CA VAL A 683 14.90 18.34 19.71
C VAL A 683 14.70 19.40 20.81
N GLY A 684 15.03 20.66 20.55
CA GLY A 684 14.76 21.80 21.46
C GLY A 684 13.28 22.02 21.75
N ALA A 685 12.42 21.82 20.75
CA ALA A 685 10.97 21.92 20.90
C ALA A 685 10.31 20.66 21.51
N SER A 686 11.08 19.58 21.68
CA SER A 686 10.61 18.28 22.19
C SER A 686 10.79 18.13 23.71
N ARG A 687 10.50 16.93 24.25
CA ARG A 687 10.69 16.59 25.68
C ARG A 687 12.13 16.19 26.05
N ILE A 688 13.06 16.13 25.10
CA ILE A 688 14.45 15.75 25.37
C ILE A 688 15.15 16.84 26.18
N ARG A 689 15.85 16.45 27.25
CA ARG A 689 16.61 17.37 28.10
C ARG A 689 17.86 17.83 27.36
N LEU A 690 18.26 19.10 27.55
CA LEU A 690 19.49 19.65 26.96
C LEU A 690 20.72 18.76 27.22
N ARG A 691 20.83 18.17 28.41
CA ARG A 691 21.92 17.25 28.76
C ARG A 691 22.01 16.05 27.81
N ASP A 692 20.86 15.49 27.40
CA ASP A 692 20.78 14.29 26.56
C ASP A 692 21.08 14.67 25.10
N CYS A 693 20.66 15.87 24.67
CA CYS A 693 21.02 16.47 23.39
C CYS A 693 22.54 16.69 23.24
N LEU A 694 23.17 17.26 24.27
CA LEU A 694 24.62 17.55 24.27
C LEU A 694 25.46 16.28 24.35
N LEU A 695 25.16 15.39 25.31
CA LEU A 695 25.88 14.11 25.44
C LEU A 695 25.69 13.23 24.21
N GLY A 696 24.47 13.17 23.66
CA GLY A 696 24.20 12.40 22.45
C GLY A 696 24.88 12.99 21.21
N THR A 697 24.98 14.32 21.12
CA THR A 697 25.74 14.98 20.06
C THR A 697 27.24 14.73 20.19
N LEU A 698 27.78 14.81 21.40
CA LEU A 698 29.18 14.54 21.67
C LEU A 698 29.54 13.10 21.29
N ILE A 699 28.78 12.11 21.79
CA ILE A 699 29.03 10.69 21.55
C ILE A 699 28.78 10.33 20.08
N GLY A 700 27.71 10.85 19.47
CA GLY A 700 27.32 10.49 18.11
C GLY A 700 28.19 11.13 17.02
N MET A 701 28.73 12.33 17.26
CA MET A 701 29.61 13.02 16.29
C MET A 701 31.08 12.59 16.43
N LEU A 702 31.49 12.07 17.58
CA LEU A 702 32.88 11.71 17.86
C LEU A 702 33.49 10.74 16.83
N PRO A 703 32.83 9.62 16.42
CA PRO A 703 33.39 8.73 15.41
C PRO A 703 33.63 9.43 14.07
N GLY A 704 32.66 10.22 13.59
CA GLY A 704 32.78 10.94 12.32
C GLY A 704 33.88 12.00 12.33
N ILE A 705 34.03 12.72 13.44
CA ILE A 705 35.09 13.73 13.61
C ILE A 705 36.47 13.06 13.68
N LEU A 706 36.60 11.94 14.39
CA LEU A 706 37.86 11.18 14.45
C LEU A 706 38.23 10.61 13.08
N ILE A 707 37.26 10.13 12.30
CA ILE A 707 37.47 9.70 10.91
C ILE A 707 37.98 10.87 10.07
N ALA A 708 37.35 12.04 10.15
CA ALA A 708 37.77 13.23 9.41
C ALA A 708 39.19 13.69 9.81
N ALA A 709 39.50 13.69 11.11
CA ALA A 709 40.82 14.00 11.64
C ALA A 709 41.90 13.03 11.14
N ALA A 710 41.60 11.72 11.12
CA ALA A 710 42.50 10.70 10.61
C ALA A 710 42.69 10.80 9.09
N LEU A 711 41.65 11.20 8.34
CA LEU A 711 41.69 11.27 6.88
C LEU A 711 42.56 12.43 6.39
N VAL A 712 42.54 13.59 7.06
CA VAL A 712 43.30 14.79 6.63
C VAL A 712 44.81 14.55 6.67
N ASP A 713 45.33 13.96 7.74
CA ASP A 713 46.76 13.61 7.85
C ASP A 713 47.15 12.51 6.85
N ARG A 714 46.26 11.56 6.59
CA ARG A 714 46.52 10.44 5.69
C ARG A 714 46.46 10.85 4.22
N VAL A 715 45.59 11.79 3.83
CA VAL A 715 45.55 12.36 2.47
C VAL A 715 46.78 13.22 2.20
N ALA A 716 47.22 14.02 3.18
CA ALA A 716 48.48 14.78 3.08
C ALA A 716 49.71 13.86 3.00
N ALA A 717 49.72 12.74 3.75
CA ALA A 717 50.78 11.73 3.69
C ALA A 717 50.76 10.87 2.42
N LEU A 718 49.57 10.51 1.91
CA LEU A 718 49.41 9.74 0.67
C LEU A 718 49.83 10.53 -0.57
N ALA A 719 49.64 11.85 -0.56
CA ALA A 719 50.15 12.76 -1.58
C ALA A 719 51.68 12.85 -1.61
N GLN A 720 52.35 12.49 -0.51
CA GLN A 720 53.82 12.51 -0.41
C GLN A 720 54.46 11.13 -0.59
N ARG A 721 53.91 10.04 -0.01
CA ARG A 721 54.34 8.64 -0.22
C ARG A 721 53.22 7.61 0.10
N PRO A 722 52.73 6.82 -0.87
CA PRO A 722 51.73 5.77 -0.61
C PRO A 722 52.35 4.51 0.02
N SER A 723 51.74 3.95 1.08
CA SER A 723 52.14 2.65 1.68
C SER A 723 50.93 1.79 2.10
N GLY A 724 51.05 0.45 1.99
CA GLY A 724 49.93 -0.49 2.21
C GLY A 724 49.38 -0.55 3.65
N LEU A 725 50.20 -0.24 4.65
CA LEU A 725 49.77 -0.15 6.06
C LEU A 725 48.76 0.99 6.28
N THR A 726 48.89 2.06 5.49
CA THR A 726 48.05 3.27 5.52
C THR A 726 46.64 2.97 5.02
N ALA A 727 46.50 2.09 4.02
CA ALA A 727 45.21 1.63 3.50
C ALA A 727 44.48 0.68 4.47
N ALA A 728 45.23 -0.20 5.17
CA ALA A 728 44.67 -1.11 6.17
C ALA A 728 44.10 -0.36 7.40
N LEU A 729 44.80 0.68 7.86
CA LEU A 729 44.33 1.55 8.96
C LEU A 729 43.07 2.34 8.59
N LEU A 730 42.94 2.77 7.33
CA LEU A 730 41.73 3.42 6.80
C LEU A 730 40.53 2.45 6.76
N GLY A 731 40.75 1.18 6.42
CA GLY A 731 39.74 0.14 6.51
C GLY A 731 39.27 -0.12 7.95
N ALA A 732 40.18 -0.16 8.91
CA ALA A 732 39.83 -0.38 10.32
C ALA A 732 38.97 0.75 10.92
N VAL A 733 39.27 2.00 10.56
CA VAL A 733 38.56 3.20 11.01
C VAL A 733 37.12 3.28 10.46
N LEU A 734 36.84 2.64 9.31
CA LEU A 734 35.48 2.50 8.75
C LEU A 734 34.67 1.35 9.41
N VAL A 735 35.34 0.31 9.88
CA VAL A 735 34.70 -0.91 10.41
C VAL A 735 34.36 -0.80 11.91
N LEU A 736 35.23 -0.15 12.69
CA LEU A 736 35.08 -0.04 14.16
C LEU A 736 33.78 0.66 14.63
N PRO A 737 33.31 1.78 14.02
CA PRO A 737 32.03 2.40 14.39
C PRO A 737 30.83 1.49 14.10
N GLY A 738 30.88 0.73 12.99
CA GLY A 738 29.85 -0.27 12.65
C GLY A 738 29.73 -1.37 13.71
N MET A 739 30.86 -1.82 14.27
CA MET A 739 30.86 -2.78 15.37
C MET A 739 30.34 -2.18 16.70
N GLY A 740 30.61 -0.89 16.96
CA GLY A 740 30.11 -0.17 18.13
C GLY A 740 28.58 -0.02 18.15
N VAL A 741 27.97 0.25 16.99
CA VAL A 741 26.51 0.31 16.83
C VAL A 741 25.85 -1.05 17.10
N VAL A 742 26.47 -2.14 16.65
CA VAL A 742 26.01 -3.51 16.91
C VAL A 742 26.11 -3.86 18.40
N ALA A 743 27.19 -3.45 19.08
CA ALA A 743 27.37 -3.67 20.52
C ALA A 743 26.38 -2.85 21.36
N LEU A 744 26.08 -1.61 20.98
CA LEU A 744 25.12 -0.77 21.67
C LEU A 744 23.68 -1.31 21.51
N ARG A 745 23.32 -1.76 20.30
CA ARG A 745 22.05 -2.48 20.04
C ARG A 745 21.89 -3.72 20.93
N ARG A 746 22.97 -4.48 21.17
CA ARG A 746 22.95 -5.64 22.08
C ARG A 746 22.69 -5.26 23.54
N ARG A 747 23.11 -4.06 23.97
CA ARG A 747 22.98 -3.62 25.36
C ARG A 747 21.59 -3.07 25.67
N ILE A 748 20.97 -2.36 24.72
CA ILE A 748 19.60 -1.84 24.85
C ILE A 748 18.60 -3.00 24.90
N ARG A 749 18.79 -4.00 24.04
CA ARG A 749 17.94 -5.20 24.00
C ARG A 749 17.99 -6.02 25.29
N ARG A 750 19.14 -6.05 25.97
CA ARG A 750 19.29 -6.65 27.31
C ARG A 750 18.58 -5.87 28.42
N MET A 751 18.43 -4.55 28.27
CA MET A 751 17.72 -3.72 29.25
C MET A 751 16.19 -3.85 29.10
N ASP A 752 15.70 -4.00 27.86
CA ASP A 752 14.28 -4.28 27.59
C ASP A 752 13.86 -5.69 28.08
N ASP A 753 14.76 -6.68 28.00
CA ASP A 753 14.54 -8.02 28.55
C ASP A 753 14.53 -8.02 30.10
N GLU A 754 15.31 -7.14 30.75
CA GLU A 754 15.31 -7.01 32.22
C GLU A 754 14.07 -6.27 32.76
N ASP A 755 13.53 -5.27 32.05
CA ASP A 755 12.29 -4.57 32.46
C ASP A 755 11.03 -5.43 32.26
N SER A 756 10.98 -6.27 31.21
CA SER A 756 9.88 -7.24 31.03
C SER A 756 9.85 -8.35 32.09
N SER A 757 11.01 -8.70 32.66
CA SER A 757 11.11 -9.64 33.79
C SER A 757 10.65 -9.05 35.13
N ARG A 758 10.69 -7.72 35.29
CA ARG A 758 10.22 -7.03 36.50
C ARG A 758 8.71 -6.82 36.50
N ASP A 759 8.09 -6.53 35.35
CA ASP A 759 6.63 -6.35 35.24
C ASP A 759 5.85 -7.67 35.37
N SER A 760 6.43 -8.79 34.94
CA SER A 760 5.83 -10.12 35.13
C SER A 760 5.80 -10.57 36.61
N SER A 761 6.66 -10.01 37.47
CA SER A 761 6.66 -10.30 38.91
C SER A 761 5.59 -9.51 39.70
N LYS A 762 5.12 -8.37 39.18
CA LYS A 762 4.05 -7.56 39.80
C LYS A 762 2.64 -7.97 39.38
N ALA A 763 2.49 -8.61 38.22
CA ALA A 763 1.18 -9.04 37.69
C ALA A 763 0.59 -10.30 38.38
N ARG A 764 1.32 -10.97 39.28
CA ARG A 764 0.82 -12.14 40.03
C ARG A 764 0.03 -11.80 41.31
N GLY A 765 -0.22 -10.52 41.60
CA GLY A 765 -0.75 -10.09 42.90
C GLY A 765 -2.24 -9.74 43.00
N THR A 766 -3.00 -9.65 41.90
CA THR A 766 -4.41 -9.21 41.97
C THR A 766 -5.28 -9.97 40.98
N ALA A 767 -5.78 -11.13 41.39
CA ALA A 767 -6.91 -11.78 40.73
C ALA A 767 -8.21 -11.15 41.25
N GLY A 768 -9.01 -10.59 40.33
CA GLY A 768 -10.31 -9.99 40.64
C GLY A 768 -11.13 -9.68 39.39
N ALA A 769 -11.99 -10.64 39.01
CA ALA A 769 -13.22 -10.54 38.21
C ALA A 769 -13.19 -9.84 36.84
N VAL A 770 -13.20 -10.66 35.76
CA VAL A 770 -13.72 -10.30 34.43
C VAL A 770 -14.57 -11.46 33.89
N LEU A 771 -15.68 -11.10 33.26
CA LEU A 771 -16.80 -11.90 32.72
C LEU A 771 -16.40 -12.95 31.66
N PRO A 772 -17.24 -13.97 31.37
CA PRO A 772 -16.83 -15.16 30.62
C PRO A 772 -16.74 -14.87 29.11
N HIS A 773 -15.58 -15.19 28.52
CA HIS A 773 -15.41 -15.34 27.07
C HIS A 773 -15.76 -16.77 26.66
N GLU A 774 -16.55 -16.91 25.59
CA GLU A 774 -16.88 -18.18 24.92
C GLU A 774 -15.60 -18.95 24.55
N GLU A 775 -15.49 -20.20 25.00
CA GLU A 775 -14.40 -21.13 24.66
C GLU A 775 -14.44 -21.51 23.17
N VAL A 776 -13.39 -21.12 22.44
CA VAL A 776 -13.05 -21.73 21.14
C VAL A 776 -12.18 -22.95 21.45
N VAL A 777 -12.71 -24.15 21.30
CA VAL A 777 -11.93 -25.39 21.44
C VAL A 777 -11.02 -25.52 20.20
N SER A 778 -9.76 -25.13 20.31
CA SER A 778 -8.74 -25.38 19.28
C SER A 778 -7.80 -26.49 19.76
N ARG A 779 -7.70 -27.61 19.03
CA ARG A 779 -6.65 -28.62 19.27
C ARG A 779 -5.36 -28.08 18.64
N GLU A 780 -4.45 -27.62 19.49
CA GLU A 780 -3.12 -27.13 19.11
C GLU A 780 -2.17 -28.31 18.86
N LEU A 781 -1.31 -28.19 17.85
CA LEU A 781 -0.33 -29.21 17.44
C LEU A 781 1.08 -28.61 17.47
N THR A 782 2.01 -29.20 18.21
CA THR A 782 3.38 -28.66 18.30
C THR A 782 4.30 -29.33 17.27
N VAL A 783 4.98 -28.52 16.47
CA VAL A 783 5.94 -28.99 15.45
C VAL A 783 7.32 -28.38 15.65
N ALA A 784 8.37 -29.13 15.33
CA ALA A 784 9.75 -28.65 15.44
C ALA A 784 10.64 -29.06 14.26
N SER A 785 11.61 -28.21 13.92
CA SER A 785 12.73 -28.52 13.03
C SER A 785 14.03 -28.46 13.82
N TYR A 786 14.90 -29.44 13.66
CA TYR A 786 16.17 -29.48 14.37
C TYR A 786 17.28 -30.14 13.55
N ASN A 787 18.27 -29.34 13.13
CA ASN A 787 19.54 -29.85 12.61
C ASN A 787 20.40 -30.34 13.78
N VAL A 788 20.62 -31.66 13.86
CA VAL A 788 21.31 -32.29 14.99
C VAL A 788 22.83 -32.40 14.78
N HIS A 789 23.33 -32.00 13.61
CA HIS A 789 24.75 -32.03 13.26
C HIS A 789 25.44 -33.36 13.59
N GLY A 790 24.86 -34.47 13.14
CA GLY A 790 25.34 -35.81 13.44
C GLY A 790 25.33 -36.16 14.93
N CYS A 791 24.49 -35.51 15.74
CA CYS A 791 24.52 -35.60 17.22
C CYS A 791 25.84 -35.12 17.85
N VAL A 792 26.65 -34.33 17.14
CA VAL A 792 27.89 -33.76 17.64
C VAL A 792 27.63 -32.37 18.22
N GLY A 793 27.84 -32.22 19.52
CA GLY A 793 27.61 -30.94 20.21
C GLY A 793 28.65 -29.87 19.90
N THR A 794 28.42 -28.64 20.35
CA THR A 794 29.40 -27.54 20.26
C THR A 794 30.66 -27.76 21.12
N ASP A 795 30.69 -28.83 21.91
CA ASP A 795 31.85 -29.36 22.62
C ASP A 795 32.63 -30.43 21.83
N GLY A 796 32.20 -30.74 20.61
CA GLY A 796 32.82 -31.73 19.72
C GLY A 796 32.54 -33.18 20.10
N GLN A 797 31.65 -33.45 21.05
CA GLN A 797 31.31 -34.80 21.49
C GLN A 797 30.03 -35.31 20.83
N HIS A 798 30.09 -36.52 20.28
CA HIS A 798 28.94 -37.25 19.77
C HIS A 798 28.09 -37.79 20.94
N SER A 799 26.82 -37.40 21.03
CA SER A 799 25.91 -37.82 22.10
C SER A 799 24.43 -37.80 21.67
N PRO A 800 23.89 -38.91 21.13
CA PRO A 800 22.47 -39.03 20.79
C PRO A 800 21.53 -38.84 22.00
N ASP A 801 21.94 -39.28 23.19
CA ASP A 801 21.17 -39.08 24.43
C ASP A 801 20.96 -37.59 24.77
N ARG A 802 21.92 -36.73 24.40
CA ARG A 802 21.82 -35.29 24.61
C ARG A 802 20.78 -34.68 23.67
N ILE A 803 20.71 -35.15 22.43
CA ILE A 803 19.65 -34.78 21.48
C ILE A 803 18.30 -35.27 22.01
N ALA A 804 18.21 -36.50 22.54
CA ALA A 804 17.01 -37.04 23.15
C ALA A 804 16.46 -36.15 24.28
N GLN A 805 17.33 -35.70 25.19
CA GLN A 805 16.96 -34.77 26.27
C GLN A 805 16.47 -33.42 25.74
N VAL A 806 17.05 -32.89 24.66
CA VAL A 806 16.55 -31.67 24.01
C VAL A 806 15.17 -31.91 23.39
N LEU A 807 14.92 -33.08 22.80
CA LEU A 807 13.59 -33.44 22.31
C LEU A 807 12.57 -33.55 23.44
N ASP A 808 12.96 -34.03 24.63
CA ASP A 808 12.12 -34.04 25.83
C ASP A 808 11.78 -32.63 26.32
N GLU A 809 12.73 -31.69 26.23
CA GLU A 809 12.46 -30.29 26.57
C GLU A 809 11.49 -29.61 25.60
N ILE A 810 11.45 -30.06 24.34
CA ILE A 810 10.59 -29.48 23.29
C ILE A 810 9.18 -30.07 23.34
N ASP A 811 9.07 -31.38 23.59
CA ASP A 811 7.81 -32.14 23.63
C ASP A 811 6.90 -31.90 22.40
N ALA A 812 7.50 -31.91 21.21
CA ALA A 812 6.76 -31.69 19.96
C ALA A 812 6.08 -32.96 19.46
N ASP A 813 4.88 -32.80 18.90
CA ASP A 813 4.11 -33.89 18.30
C ASP A 813 4.72 -34.37 16.98
N ILE A 814 5.40 -33.47 16.25
CA ILE A 814 6.09 -33.76 14.99
C ILE A 814 7.46 -33.06 14.99
N VAL A 815 8.53 -33.80 14.72
CA VAL A 815 9.89 -33.27 14.65
C VAL A 815 10.55 -33.67 13.33
N ALA A 816 11.02 -32.69 12.57
CA ALA A 816 11.90 -32.89 11.43
C ALA A 816 13.36 -32.77 11.86
N LEU A 817 14.10 -33.86 11.74
CA LEU A 817 15.52 -33.94 12.08
C LEU A 817 16.38 -33.89 10.80
N GLN A 818 17.43 -33.08 10.82
CA GLN A 818 18.41 -32.97 9.73
C GLN A 818 19.81 -33.40 10.20
N GLU A 819 20.62 -33.90 9.26
CA GLU A 819 21.99 -34.38 9.51
C GLU A 819 22.08 -35.54 10.50
N ILE A 820 21.19 -36.52 10.37
CA ILE A 820 21.26 -37.75 11.15
C ILE A 820 22.27 -38.68 10.51
N GLU A 821 23.26 -39.09 11.30
CA GLU A 821 24.08 -40.27 11.00
C GLU A 821 23.34 -41.52 11.46
N ALA A 822 23.19 -42.44 10.53
CA ALA A 822 22.32 -43.59 10.57
C ALA A 822 23.16 -44.86 10.40
N SER A 823 23.90 -45.23 11.45
CA SER A 823 24.47 -46.57 11.61
C SER A 823 23.40 -47.49 12.21
N ASP A 824 23.55 -48.83 12.13
CA ASP A 824 22.61 -49.75 12.80
C ASP A 824 22.42 -49.41 14.29
N ALA A 825 23.47 -48.86 14.93
CA ALA A 825 23.43 -48.40 16.31
C ALA A 825 22.74 -47.03 16.48
N ASP A 826 23.00 -46.06 15.60
CA ASP A 826 22.47 -44.69 15.72
C ASP A 826 21.03 -44.56 15.24
N VAL A 827 20.66 -45.20 14.12
CA VAL A 827 19.25 -45.37 13.71
C VAL A 827 18.51 -46.13 14.79
N GLY A 828 19.09 -47.21 15.30
CA GLY A 828 18.52 -47.98 16.39
C GLY A 828 18.30 -47.13 17.65
N THR A 829 19.22 -46.22 17.96
CA THR A 829 19.12 -45.32 19.12
C THR A 829 18.06 -44.25 18.92
N LEU A 830 18.03 -43.55 17.78
CA LEU A 830 17.00 -42.54 17.50
C LEU A 830 15.61 -43.14 17.30
N ALA A 831 15.52 -44.33 16.68
CA ALA A 831 14.27 -45.09 16.61
C ALA A 831 13.81 -45.54 18.00
N ARG A 832 14.71 -46.02 18.88
CA ARG A 832 14.39 -46.30 20.28
C ARG A 832 13.95 -45.06 21.05
N ILE A 833 14.55 -43.90 20.78
CA ILE A 833 14.16 -42.60 21.34
C ILE A 833 12.73 -42.24 20.89
N ALA A 834 12.40 -42.45 19.62
CA ALA A 834 11.04 -42.24 19.11
C ALA A 834 10.05 -43.22 19.76
N THR A 835 10.36 -44.52 19.80
CA THR A 835 9.51 -45.54 20.45
C THR A 835 9.30 -45.25 21.94
N ALA A 836 10.34 -44.79 22.66
CA ALA A 836 10.21 -44.41 24.07
C ALA A 836 9.32 -43.17 24.30
N ARG A 837 8.98 -42.43 23.23
CA ARG A 837 8.10 -41.25 23.23
C ARG A 837 6.75 -41.53 22.56
N ASP A 838 6.44 -42.79 22.28
CA ASP A 838 5.27 -43.22 21.50
C ASP A 838 5.16 -42.52 20.13
N MET A 839 6.31 -42.30 19.47
CA MET A 839 6.41 -41.67 18.16
C MET A 839 6.86 -42.67 17.09
N HIS A 840 6.28 -42.57 15.90
CA HIS A 840 6.76 -43.20 14.68
C HIS A 840 8.05 -42.52 14.20
N PHE A 841 9.04 -43.30 13.77
CA PHE A 841 10.28 -42.83 13.17
C PHE A 841 10.29 -43.13 11.66
N ILE A 842 10.43 -42.08 10.85
CA ILE A 842 10.42 -42.15 9.38
C ILE A 842 11.81 -41.73 8.87
N PRO A 843 12.70 -42.69 8.53
CA PRO A 843 14.05 -42.37 8.04
C PRO A 843 14.03 -41.91 6.57
N GLY A 844 14.89 -40.97 6.21
CA GLY A 844 15.13 -40.51 4.84
C GLY A 844 16.62 -40.32 4.56
N PRO A 845 17.38 -41.42 4.38
CA PRO A 845 18.80 -41.35 4.07
C PRO A 845 19.04 -40.72 2.69
N THR A 846 20.10 -39.93 2.57
CA THR A 846 20.46 -39.17 1.36
C THR A 846 21.75 -39.66 0.70
N LEU A 847 22.69 -40.19 1.48
CA LEU A 847 23.97 -40.72 1.02
C LEU A 847 24.58 -41.66 2.06
N LYS A 848 25.59 -42.44 1.67
CA LYS A 848 26.41 -43.26 2.57
C LYS A 848 27.75 -42.59 2.87
N ARG A 849 28.09 -42.38 4.14
CA ARG A 849 29.43 -41.97 4.60
C ARG A 849 30.13 -43.19 5.20
N GLY A 850 30.94 -43.88 4.39
CA GLY A 850 31.48 -45.20 4.78
C GLY A 850 30.35 -46.25 4.84
N ASP A 851 30.24 -46.95 5.97
CA ASP A 851 29.17 -47.94 6.23
C ASP A 851 27.93 -47.34 6.93
N VAL A 852 27.87 -46.01 7.07
CA VAL A 852 26.83 -45.28 7.81
C VAL A 852 25.94 -44.52 6.83
N ASP A 853 24.61 -44.69 6.92
CA ASP A 853 23.66 -43.89 6.17
C ASP A 853 23.63 -42.46 6.74
N TYR A 854 23.43 -41.43 5.92
CA TYR A 854 23.35 -40.04 6.39
C TYR A 854 22.19 -39.33 5.71
N GLY A 855 21.34 -38.63 6.48
CA GLY A 855 20.19 -37.92 5.92
C GLY A 855 19.27 -37.26 6.93
N ASN A 856 17.98 -37.27 6.62
CA ASN A 856 16.93 -36.62 7.41
C ASN A 856 16.01 -37.67 8.05
N ALA A 857 15.20 -37.29 9.03
CA ALA A 857 14.11 -38.12 9.53
C ALA A 857 12.92 -37.27 10.01
N ILE A 858 11.74 -37.89 10.06
CA ILE A 858 10.57 -37.33 10.75
C ILE A 858 10.24 -38.23 11.95
N MET A 859 10.12 -37.64 13.13
CA MET A 859 9.50 -38.27 14.31
C MET A 859 8.09 -37.71 14.47
N THR A 860 7.08 -38.56 14.64
CA THR A 860 5.68 -38.11 14.74
C THR A 860 4.83 -39.00 15.63
N ARG A 861 3.96 -38.43 16.46
CA ARG A 861 2.93 -39.17 17.22
C ARG A 861 1.81 -39.74 16.35
N PHE A 862 1.73 -39.30 15.09
CA PHE A 862 0.66 -39.67 14.16
C PHE A 862 1.09 -40.75 13.19
N ALA A 863 0.18 -41.69 12.92
CA ALA A 863 0.41 -42.77 11.99
C ALA A 863 0.62 -42.23 10.55
N PRO A 864 1.72 -42.61 9.88
CA PRO A 864 1.93 -42.25 8.48
C PRO A 864 0.97 -43.03 7.57
N VAL A 865 0.29 -42.30 6.69
CA VAL A 865 -0.69 -42.81 5.71
C VAL A 865 -0.03 -43.00 4.35
N ALA A 866 0.85 -42.07 3.96
CA ALA A 866 1.61 -42.14 2.72
C ALA A 866 2.98 -41.53 2.91
N LEU A 867 4.00 -42.09 2.24
CA LEU A 867 5.38 -41.64 2.30
C LEU A 867 5.96 -41.52 0.90
N ARG A 868 6.60 -40.39 0.61
CA ARG A 868 7.35 -40.16 -0.62
C ARG A 868 8.71 -39.54 -0.29
N HIS A 869 9.77 -40.05 -0.91
CA HIS A 869 11.08 -39.44 -0.88
C HIS A 869 11.29 -38.62 -2.15
N ILE A 870 11.66 -37.34 -2.00
CA ILE A 870 11.91 -36.42 -3.11
C ILE A 870 13.43 -36.22 -3.22
N ASP A 871 14.03 -36.66 -4.33
CA ASP A 871 15.45 -36.46 -4.60
C ASP A 871 15.73 -35.00 -5.01
N LEU A 872 16.56 -34.32 -4.22
CA LEU A 872 17.01 -32.94 -4.42
C LEU A 872 18.51 -32.89 -4.75
N SER A 873 19.10 -33.98 -5.22
CA SER A 873 20.52 -34.06 -5.54
C SER A 873 20.88 -33.25 -6.78
N VAL A 874 21.95 -32.46 -6.70
CA VAL A 874 22.49 -31.65 -7.80
C VAL A 874 23.84 -32.25 -8.24
N PRO A 875 24.10 -32.47 -9.54
CA PRO A 875 25.35 -33.06 -10.00
C PRO A 875 26.60 -32.32 -9.48
N GLY A 876 27.57 -33.08 -8.94
CA GLY A 876 28.81 -32.52 -8.37
C GLY A 876 28.63 -31.81 -7.02
N ARG A 877 27.51 -32.04 -6.33
CA ARG A 877 27.23 -31.59 -4.96
C ARG A 877 26.92 -32.77 -4.05
N GLU A 878 26.89 -32.53 -2.75
CA GLU A 878 26.44 -33.52 -1.78
C GLU A 878 24.95 -33.84 -2.02
N PRO A 879 24.54 -35.11 -2.13
CA PRO A 879 23.14 -35.50 -2.29
C PRO A 879 22.24 -34.92 -1.18
N ARG A 880 21.06 -34.42 -1.56
CA ARG A 880 20.05 -33.88 -0.64
C ARG A 880 18.68 -34.46 -1.01
N ALA A 881 17.78 -34.56 -0.05
CA ALA A 881 16.40 -35.00 -0.29
C ALA A 881 15.40 -34.29 0.63
N ALA A 882 14.11 -34.42 0.30
CA ALA A 882 13.01 -34.11 1.20
C ALA A 882 12.18 -35.38 1.49
N ILE A 883 11.73 -35.51 2.73
CA ILE A 883 10.76 -36.53 3.14
C ILE A 883 9.38 -35.87 3.08
N ASP A 884 8.45 -36.45 2.32
CA ASP A 884 7.09 -35.98 2.13
C ASP A 884 6.13 -37.03 2.71
N ALA A 885 5.67 -36.80 3.93
CA ALA A 885 4.84 -37.73 4.69
C ALA A 885 3.43 -37.16 4.85
N THR A 886 2.42 -37.98 4.58
CA THR A 886 1.02 -37.67 4.89
C THR A 886 0.65 -38.41 6.17
N LEU A 887 0.18 -37.68 7.18
CA LEU A 887 -0.11 -38.20 8.51
C LEU A 887 -1.62 -38.16 8.77
N ALA A 888 -2.13 -39.19 9.46
CA ALA A 888 -3.52 -39.22 9.92
C ALA A 888 -3.66 -38.38 11.20
N TRP A 889 -4.50 -37.35 11.16
CA TRP A 889 -4.74 -36.44 12.27
C TRP A 889 -6.24 -36.22 12.47
N GLN A 890 -6.66 -35.87 13.69
CA GLN A 890 -8.03 -35.47 13.99
C GLN A 890 -8.10 -34.01 14.39
N ASP A 891 -8.93 -33.23 13.69
CA ASP A 891 -9.11 -31.82 14.00
C ASP A 891 -9.84 -31.58 15.34
N ALA A 892 -10.05 -30.31 15.69
CA ALA A 892 -10.72 -29.93 16.94
C ALA A 892 -12.18 -30.43 17.06
N TYR A 893 -12.77 -30.90 15.96
CA TYR A 893 -14.13 -31.45 15.90
C TYR A 893 -14.13 -33.00 15.79
N GLY A 894 -12.97 -33.64 15.94
CA GLY A 894 -12.82 -35.09 15.84
C GLY A 894 -12.95 -35.64 14.41
N ARG A 895 -12.82 -34.80 13.39
CA ARG A 895 -12.85 -35.24 11.98
C ARG A 895 -11.47 -35.70 11.57
N ASP A 896 -11.40 -36.83 10.87
CA ASP A 896 -10.15 -37.32 10.28
C ASP A 896 -9.72 -36.37 9.13
N VAL A 897 -8.53 -35.80 9.28
CA VAL A 897 -7.90 -34.90 8.32
C VAL A 897 -6.50 -35.42 8.01
N GLN A 898 -6.07 -35.29 6.76
CA GLN A 898 -4.71 -35.60 6.36
C GLN A 898 -3.82 -34.36 6.48
N LEU A 899 -2.78 -34.46 7.31
CA LEU A 899 -1.75 -33.43 7.43
C LEU A 899 -0.51 -33.86 6.65
N ARG A 900 -0.12 -33.06 5.65
CA ARG A 900 1.08 -33.29 4.88
C ARG A 900 2.27 -32.59 5.53
N VAL A 901 3.32 -33.32 5.85
CA VAL A 901 4.53 -32.81 6.49
C VAL A 901 5.73 -33.10 5.60
N ILE A 902 6.49 -32.05 5.30
CA ILE A 902 7.68 -32.11 4.46
C ILE A 902 8.88 -31.68 5.27
N ALA A 903 9.84 -32.59 5.44
CA ALA A 903 11.12 -32.33 6.09
C ALA A 903 12.24 -32.26 5.05
N THR A 904 13.07 -31.22 5.08
CA THR A 904 14.16 -31.07 4.10
C THR A 904 15.44 -30.49 4.71
N HIS A 905 16.56 -30.68 4.01
CA HIS A 905 17.84 -30.04 4.29
C HIS A 905 18.49 -29.64 2.95
N LEU A 906 18.71 -28.34 2.73
CA LEU A 906 19.21 -27.82 1.46
C LEU A 906 20.72 -27.63 1.44
N GLY A 907 21.29 -27.50 0.24
CA GLY A 907 22.71 -27.31 0.02
C GLY A 907 23.28 -25.95 0.45
N LEU A 908 24.61 -25.89 0.59
CA LEU A 908 25.31 -24.69 1.06
C LEU A 908 25.52 -23.64 -0.04
N ARG A 909 25.48 -24.02 -1.32
CA ARG A 909 25.75 -23.10 -2.43
C ARG A 909 24.45 -22.46 -2.96
N PRO A 910 24.44 -21.14 -3.26
CA PRO A 910 23.24 -20.46 -3.75
C PRO A 910 22.67 -21.01 -5.07
N GLY A 911 23.51 -21.56 -5.96
CA GLY A 911 23.06 -22.16 -7.22
C GLY A 911 22.36 -23.50 -7.01
N GLU A 912 22.90 -24.33 -6.12
CA GLU A 912 22.36 -25.63 -5.71
C GLU A 912 20.98 -25.48 -5.04
N ARG A 913 20.85 -24.56 -4.08
CA ARG A 913 19.56 -24.30 -3.41
C ARG A 913 18.44 -23.89 -4.35
N ARG A 914 18.75 -23.20 -5.44
CA ARG A 914 17.73 -22.77 -6.41
C ARG A 914 17.11 -23.97 -7.11
N GLU A 915 17.96 -24.88 -7.60
CA GLU A 915 17.51 -26.09 -8.27
C GLU A 915 16.73 -26.99 -7.32
N GLN A 916 17.20 -27.11 -6.08
CA GLN A 916 16.53 -27.89 -5.03
C GLN A 916 15.14 -27.33 -4.68
N VAL A 917 15.01 -26.02 -4.49
CA VAL A 917 13.71 -25.40 -4.20
C VAL A 917 12.76 -25.48 -5.39
N GLN A 918 13.25 -25.36 -6.63
CA GLN A 918 12.40 -25.52 -7.82
C GLN A 918 11.81 -26.93 -7.89
N ARG A 919 12.63 -27.97 -7.78
CA ARG A 919 12.16 -29.37 -7.77
C ARG A 919 11.18 -29.65 -6.63
N LEU A 920 11.44 -29.10 -5.44
CA LEU A 920 10.55 -29.20 -4.29
C LEU A 920 9.18 -28.56 -4.58
N LEU A 921 9.16 -27.36 -5.15
CA LEU A 921 7.92 -26.64 -5.47
C LEU A 921 7.15 -27.29 -6.63
N GLU A 922 7.82 -27.83 -7.65
CA GLU A 922 7.18 -28.61 -8.72
C GLU A 922 6.45 -29.83 -8.16
N CYS A 923 7.07 -30.52 -7.20
CA CYS A 923 6.48 -31.65 -6.48
C CYS A 923 5.29 -31.27 -5.59
N LEU A 924 5.16 -29.99 -5.22
CA LEU A 924 4.09 -29.43 -4.39
C LEU A 924 2.93 -28.87 -5.21
N ALA A 925 3.22 -28.22 -6.34
CA ALA A 925 2.22 -27.56 -7.19
C ALA A 925 1.18 -28.52 -7.79
N ASN A 926 1.54 -29.79 -7.98
CA ASN A 926 0.68 -30.80 -8.61
C ASN A 926 -0.40 -31.40 -7.67
N GLN A 927 -0.52 -30.95 -6.42
CA GLN A 927 -1.47 -31.53 -5.43
C GLN A 927 -2.07 -30.48 -4.46
N PRO A 928 -2.93 -29.55 -4.94
CA PRO A 928 -3.60 -28.57 -4.08
C PRO A 928 -4.77 -29.20 -3.30
N GLY A 929 -4.78 -29.07 -1.97
CA GLY A 929 -5.96 -29.41 -1.14
C GLY A 929 -5.68 -29.86 0.30
N ALA A 930 -4.48 -30.36 0.61
CA ALA A 930 -4.13 -30.81 1.96
C ALA A 930 -3.40 -29.73 2.77
N ALA A 931 -3.71 -29.62 4.07
CA ALA A 931 -2.93 -28.78 4.99
C ALA A 931 -1.48 -29.26 4.98
N THR A 932 -0.56 -28.37 4.58
CA THR A 932 0.85 -28.74 4.34
C THR A 932 1.77 -27.97 5.27
N VAL A 933 2.72 -28.65 5.88
CA VAL A 933 3.78 -28.07 6.72
C VAL A 933 5.12 -28.39 6.07
N LEU A 934 5.92 -27.38 5.73
CA LEU A 934 7.30 -27.54 5.27
C LEU A 934 8.24 -27.05 6.37
N MET A 935 9.19 -27.89 6.77
CA MET A 935 10.14 -27.56 7.83
C MET A 935 11.53 -28.13 7.55
N GLY A 936 12.58 -27.45 8.01
CA GLY A 936 13.95 -27.89 7.78
C GLY A 936 14.99 -26.78 7.78
N ASP A 937 16.25 -27.19 7.69
CA ASP A 937 17.38 -26.30 7.43
C ASP A 937 17.48 -26.00 5.93
N VAL A 938 17.15 -24.76 5.55
CA VAL A 938 17.20 -24.33 4.15
C VAL A 938 18.53 -23.69 3.76
N ASN A 939 19.48 -23.57 4.70
CA ASN A 939 20.80 -22.97 4.47
C ASN A 939 20.76 -21.59 3.76
N GLU A 940 19.67 -20.84 3.97
CA GLU A 940 19.40 -19.54 3.34
C GLU A 940 19.02 -18.50 4.40
N TRP A 941 20.04 -17.77 4.87
CA TRP A 941 19.87 -16.64 5.80
C TRP A 941 19.62 -15.31 5.08
N CYS A 942 19.95 -15.23 3.80
CA CYS A 942 19.75 -14.01 3.04
C CYS A 942 18.27 -13.88 2.70
N LEU A 943 17.58 -12.91 3.31
CA LEU A 943 16.16 -12.59 3.08
C LEU A 943 15.81 -12.40 1.58
N TRP A 944 16.83 -12.21 0.76
CA TRP A 944 16.82 -11.82 -0.65
C TRP A 944 17.18 -12.96 -1.58
N GLY A 945 17.55 -14.12 -1.02
CA GLY A 945 17.86 -15.32 -1.78
C GLY A 945 16.65 -15.74 -2.60
N ARG A 946 16.87 -16.01 -3.90
CA ARG A 946 15.82 -16.54 -4.79
C ARG A 946 15.06 -17.75 -4.22
N PRO A 947 15.73 -18.75 -3.59
CA PRO A 947 15.05 -19.90 -3.00
C PRO A 947 14.00 -19.50 -1.94
N LEU A 948 14.35 -18.58 -1.04
CA LEU A 948 13.46 -18.14 0.04
C LEU A 948 12.23 -17.38 -0.48
N ARG A 949 12.40 -16.53 -1.50
CA ARG A 949 11.28 -15.81 -2.15
C ARG A 949 10.30 -16.75 -2.83
N TRP A 950 10.78 -17.82 -3.46
CA TRP A 950 9.91 -18.82 -4.08
C TRP A 950 9.10 -19.60 -3.04
N LEU A 951 9.74 -20.00 -1.94
CA LEU A 951 9.05 -20.64 -0.81
C LEU A 951 7.99 -19.71 -0.17
N HIS A 952 8.30 -18.43 0.04
CA HIS A 952 7.35 -17.44 0.53
C HIS A 952 6.19 -17.16 -0.43
N ARG A 953 6.41 -17.30 -1.74
CA ARG A 953 5.32 -17.17 -2.71
C ARG A 953 4.34 -18.35 -2.61
N PHE A 954 4.82 -19.54 -2.28
CA PHE A 954 4.00 -20.75 -2.20
C PHE A 954 3.29 -20.91 -0.84
N PHE A 955 4.00 -20.65 0.27
CA PHE A 955 3.50 -20.84 1.65
C PHE A 955 3.14 -19.54 2.39
N GLU A 956 3.24 -18.38 1.73
CA GLU A 956 3.23 -17.05 2.36
C GLU A 956 4.41 -16.85 3.35
N ARG A 957 4.54 -15.65 3.94
CA ARG A 957 5.72 -15.27 4.73
C ARG A 957 5.78 -16.00 6.08
N ALA A 958 6.91 -16.66 6.38
CA ALA A 958 7.20 -17.22 7.70
C ALA A 958 8.05 -16.27 8.58
N PRO A 959 7.93 -16.33 9.92
CA PRO A 959 8.79 -15.57 10.84
C PRO A 959 10.29 -15.85 10.67
N HIS A 960 11.12 -14.86 11.00
CA HIS A 960 12.58 -14.93 10.88
C HIS A 960 13.25 -15.06 12.24
N VAL A 961 13.45 -16.30 12.69
CA VAL A 961 14.01 -16.61 14.01
C VAL A 961 15.42 -17.17 13.85
N ALA A 962 16.42 -16.53 14.46
CA ALA A 962 17.80 -16.99 14.39
C ALA A 962 18.01 -18.25 15.25
N THR A 963 18.60 -19.29 14.64
CA THR A 963 18.88 -20.59 15.25
C THR A 963 20.37 -20.93 15.24
N PHE A 964 21.15 -20.30 14.35
CA PHE A 964 22.58 -20.60 14.17
C PHE A 964 23.47 -19.34 14.33
N PRO A 965 24.68 -19.45 14.90
CA PRO A 965 25.17 -20.59 15.70
C PRO A 965 24.48 -20.63 17.06
N SER A 966 24.27 -21.81 17.62
CA SER A 966 23.41 -22.04 18.79
C SER A 966 23.83 -21.26 20.04
N ARG A 967 25.14 -21.07 20.25
CA ARG A 967 25.67 -20.25 21.35
C ARG A 967 25.33 -18.77 21.23
N TRP A 968 25.25 -18.24 20.01
CA TRP A 968 24.97 -16.83 19.70
C TRP A 968 24.14 -16.74 18.42
N PRO A 969 22.83 -17.01 18.47
CA PRO A 969 22.03 -17.12 17.26
C PRO A 969 21.99 -15.81 16.48
N LEU A 970 22.45 -15.83 15.23
CA LEU A 970 22.55 -14.67 14.33
C LEU A 970 21.84 -14.92 12.99
N LEU A 971 21.84 -16.16 12.51
CA LEU A 971 21.32 -16.57 11.21
C LEU A 971 20.07 -17.45 11.40
N ALA A 972 19.05 -17.22 10.57
CA ALA A 972 17.82 -18.01 10.53
C ALA A 972 17.87 -18.99 9.36
N LEU A 973 18.63 -20.07 9.55
CA LEU A 973 18.81 -21.13 8.55
C LEU A 973 17.64 -22.11 8.58
N ASP A 974 17.14 -22.43 9.77
CA ASP A 974 15.97 -23.29 10.00
C ASP A 974 14.67 -22.52 9.79
N ARG A 975 13.66 -23.21 9.23
CA ARG A 975 12.35 -22.62 8.90
C ARG A 975 11.19 -23.59 9.11
N ILE A 976 10.02 -23.03 9.37
CA ILE A 976 8.73 -23.73 9.40
C ILE A 976 7.70 -22.87 8.64
N TRP A 977 7.06 -23.48 7.64
CA TRP A 977 6.00 -22.91 6.82
C TRP A 977 4.73 -23.76 6.90
N THR A 978 3.58 -23.14 6.73
CA THR A 978 2.30 -23.85 6.55
C THR A 978 1.51 -23.30 5.37
N SER A 979 0.74 -24.16 4.72
CA SER A 979 -0.32 -23.77 3.79
C SER A 979 -1.62 -24.44 4.22
N PRO A 980 -2.68 -23.68 4.55
CA PRO A 980 -2.73 -22.21 4.65
C PRO A 980 -1.80 -21.64 5.74
N ARG A 981 -1.33 -20.39 5.56
CA ARG A 981 -0.46 -19.69 6.53
C ARG A 981 -1.14 -19.45 7.88
N ALA A 982 -2.47 -19.34 7.89
CA ALA A 982 -3.27 -19.17 9.10
C ALA A 982 -3.05 -20.29 10.13
N HIS A 983 -2.60 -21.47 9.70
CA HIS A 983 -2.28 -22.57 10.60
C HIS A 983 -0.99 -22.37 11.39
N LEU A 984 -0.06 -21.52 10.94
CA LEU A 984 1.21 -21.28 11.62
C LEU A 984 1.04 -20.26 12.76
N GLY A 985 1.15 -20.73 13.99
CA GLY A 985 1.19 -19.90 15.20
C GLY A 985 2.57 -19.30 15.46
N THR A 986 2.89 -19.13 16.74
CA THR A 986 4.14 -18.48 17.17
C THR A 986 5.33 -19.39 16.93
N VAL A 987 6.30 -18.91 16.14
CA VAL A 987 7.56 -19.61 15.88
C VAL A 987 8.65 -19.07 16.82
N ARG A 988 9.35 -19.96 17.55
CA ARG A 988 10.40 -19.60 18.51
C ARG A 988 11.58 -20.57 18.44
N ALA A 989 12.78 -20.08 18.76
CA ALA A 989 13.95 -20.94 18.95
C ALA A 989 13.98 -21.47 20.39
N HIS A 990 14.20 -22.77 20.56
CA HIS A 990 14.33 -23.42 21.86
C HIS A 990 15.77 -23.27 22.37
N ALA A 991 16.02 -22.25 23.19
CA ALA A 991 17.38 -21.74 23.48
C ALA A 991 17.92 -22.10 24.88
N THR A 992 17.72 -23.34 25.34
CA THR A 992 18.18 -23.82 26.66
C THR A 992 19.70 -24.02 26.71
N PRO A 993 20.33 -24.04 27.90
CA PRO A 993 21.76 -24.36 28.02
C PRO A 993 22.13 -25.70 27.39
N LEU A 994 21.25 -26.69 27.50
CA LEU A 994 21.41 -27.99 26.88
C LEU A 994 21.36 -27.88 25.36
N ALA A 995 20.34 -27.24 24.78
CA ALA A 995 20.22 -27.06 23.33
C ALA A 995 21.43 -26.32 22.72
N ARG A 996 21.96 -25.30 23.41
CA ARG A 996 23.17 -24.56 23.00
C ARG A 996 24.45 -25.40 22.99
N ARG A 997 24.47 -26.49 23.76
CA ARG A 997 25.58 -27.44 23.80
C ARG A 997 25.34 -28.63 22.86
N ALA A 998 24.10 -29.00 22.63
CA ALA A 998 23.72 -30.24 21.96
C ALA A 998 23.90 -30.24 20.44
N SER A 999 23.73 -29.10 19.79
CA SER A 999 23.98 -28.89 18.36
C SER A 999 24.51 -27.47 18.15
N ASP A 1000 25.12 -27.21 17.00
CA ASP A 1000 25.43 -25.85 16.53
C ASP A 1000 24.21 -25.10 15.98
N HIS A 1001 23.07 -25.78 15.84
CA HIS A 1001 21.75 -25.18 15.62
C HIS A 1001 20.87 -25.23 16.88
N LEU A 1002 20.00 -24.24 17.08
CA LEU A 1002 18.90 -24.34 18.04
C LEU A 1002 17.65 -24.94 17.35
N PRO A 1003 16.89 -25.80 18.05
CA PRO A 1003 15.61 -26.27 17.55
C PRO A 1003 14.64 -25.10 17.30
N LEU A 1004 13.98 -25.12 16.16
CA LEU A 1004 12.90 -24.18 15.82
C LEU A 1004 11.56 -24.83 16.11
N VAL A 1005 10.72 -24.20 16.93
CA VAL A 1005 9.45 -24.78 17.43
C VAL A 1005 8.29 -23.86 17.08
N SER A 1006 7.16 -24.44 16.67
CA SER A 1006 5.92 -23.71 16.40
C SER A 1006 4.70 -24.49 16.88
N VAL A 1007 3.65 -23.77 17.25
CA VAL A 1007 2.33 -24.33 17.55
C VAL A 1007 1.42 -24.09 16.35
N LEU A 1008 0.82 -25.14 15.81
CA LEU A 1008 -0.11 -25.11 14.70
C LEU A 1008 -1.56 -25.08 15.20
N ARG A 1009 -2.40 -24.25 14.58
CA ARG A 1009 -3.82 -24.07 14.92
C ARG A 1009 -4.71 -24.50 13.76
N THR A 1010 -5.68 -25.36 14.04
CA THR A 1010 -6.50 -26.03 13.02
C THR A 1010 -7.91 -25.44 12.83
N THR A 1011 -8.27 -24.38 13.56
CA THR A 1011 -9.54 -23.66 13.40
C THR A 1011 -9.32 -22.31 12.72
N VAL A 1012 -9.83 -22.15 11.49
CA VAL A 1012 -10.02 -20.84 10.87
C VAL A 1012 -11.25 -20.18 11.51
N PRO A 1013 -11.24 -18.88 11.86
CA PRO A 1013 -12.43 -18.22 12.38
C PRO A 1013 -13.59 -18.34 11.38
N VAL A 1014 -14.70 -18.95 11.79
CA VAL A 1014 -15.93 -18.96 11.02
C VAL A 1014 -16.44 -17.52 10.94
N GLN A 1015 -16.60 -16.99 9.72
CA GLN A 1015 -17.38 -15.78 9.47
C GLN A 1015 -18.73 -15.91 10.19
N ARG A 1016 -18.99 -15.08 11.21
CA ARG A 1016 -20.34 -14.98 11.79
C ARG A 1016 -21.28 -14.49 10.69
N ALA A 1017 -22.10 -15.39 10.15
CA ALA A 1017 -23.32 -15.01 9.48
C ALA A 1017 -24.15 -14.17 10.47
N SER A 1018 -24.48 -12.94 10.09
CA SER A 1018 -25.34 -12.05 10.85
C SER A 1018 -26.70 -12.71 11.05
N GLY A 1019 -27.04 -13.02 12.30
CA GLY A 1019 -28.31 -13.61 12.69
C GLY A 1019 -29.48 -12.69 12.38
N ALA A 1020 -30.39 -13.17 11.55
CA ALA A 1020 -31.78 -12.72 11.55
C ALA A 1020 -32.51 -13.45 12.69
N ALA A 1021 -33.09 -12.66 13.60
CA ALA A 1021 -33.95 -13.16 14.65
C ALA A 1021 -35.25 -13.73 14.05
N GLY A 1022 -35.51 -15.02 14.28
CA GLY A 1022 -36.79 -15.68 14.00
C GLY A 1022 -37.03 -16.77 15.05
N LYS A 1023 -38.12 -16.63 15.82
CA LYS A 1023 -38.52 -17.53 16.91
C LYS A 1023 -38.76 -18.98 16.43
N PRO A 1024 -38.61 -19.98 17.34
CA PRO A 1024 -38.75 -21.39 17.00
C PRO A 1024 -40.22 -21.83 17.00
N VAL A 1025 -40.58 -22.71 16.06
CA VAL A 1025 -41.80 -23.53 16.12
C VAL A 1025 -41.43 -25.00 15.94
N GLY A 1026 -41.65 -25.78 17.00
CA GLY A 1026 -42.26 -27.11 17.04
C GLY A 1026 -41.79 -28.23 16.11
N ALA A 1027 -40.99 -29.14 16.68
CA ALA A 1027 -41.16 -30.61 16.78
C ALA A 1027 -41.74 -31.44 15.60
N SER A 1028 -40.95 -32.44 15.15
CA SER A 1028 -41.18 -33.91 15.29
C SER A 1028 -40.45 -34.62 14.14
N ALA A 1029 -39.37 -35.38 14.41
CA ALA A 1029 -39.37 -36.84 14.51
C ALA A 1029 -40.12 -37.53 13.36
N ASP A 1030 -39.40 -38.13 12.40
CA ASP A 1030 -39.26 -39.58 12.34
C ASP A 1030 -38.46 -40.11 11.13
N THR A 1031 -37.79 -41.23 11.41
CA THR A 1031 -37.44 -42.37 10.54
C THR A 1031 -36.34 -42.30 9.47
N GLN A 1032 -35.33 -43.12 9.77
CA GLN A 1032 -34.82 -44.27 9.01
C GLN A 1032 -33.68 -44.08 8.01
N ALA A 1033 -32.54 -44.59 8.47
CA ALA A 1033 -31.50 -45.22 7.68
C ALA A 1033 -32.06 -46.36 6.83
N VAL A 1034 -31.64 -46.42 5.56
CA VAL A 1034 -31.32 -47.68 4.85
C VAL A 1034 -30.11 -47.42 3.95
N ALA A 1035 -29.19 -48.36 4.00
CA ALA A 1035 -27.92 -48.40 3.30
C ALA A 1035 -28.04 -49.02 1.89
N VAL A 1036 -26.92 -48.93 1.16
CA VAL A 1036 -26.43 -49.90 0.14
C VAL A 1036 -26.89 -49.72 -1.33
N GLU A 1037 -25.86 -49.57 -2.18
CA GLU A 1037 -25.70 -49.90 -3.61
C GLU A 1037 -26.61 -49.22 -4.66
N ARG A 1038 -26.05 -48.25 -5.40
CA ARG A 1038 -25.28 -48.46 -6.64
C ARG A 1038 -24.63 -47.17 -7.13
#